data_AF-B9XQP3-F1
#
_entry.id   AF-B9XQP3-F1
#
_cell.length_a   1.000
_cell.length_b   1.000
_cell.length_c   1.000
_cell.angle_alpha   90.00
_cell.angle_beta   90.00
_cell.angle_gamma   90.00
#
_symmetry.space_group_name_H-M   'P 1'
#
loop_
_entity.id
_entity.type
_entity.pdbx_description
1 polymer ?
#
loop_
_entity_poly.entity_id
_entity_poly.type
_entity_poly.pdbx_seq_one_letter_code
_entity_poly.pdbx_strand_id
1 'polypeptide(L)'
;MKSNLVLLTGLMFGICFSAPAQTRLKISAIKPGTERVQLISNGDFQFQGPLVNTNYPSPIGWSRSGDIFATAGSNTVPVNGNVVAKAQVDGGAPVSGYNQLVTLEPATAYVFSAYLWNLGNAANHVNTVIDFNDAPSEPQVILSYSDSEADKGYFVYNSFNTSTTGTNIVVRAFYDGLVGTGTAPGYFPVAAQWDNLAITRATDFIAPQASNSTATLRPLVTITSPTNGALLYFNNQNPTLTITASATDLDGTITNVQFFVGPTKIGERSSNPWSVTWSNPVSGTCVLTVLATDNSGATTLSAPVSVSSSVSTSASFSLSISPAGTNVLLSWPSNAAPMIVQASSNLSTPILWRNVTNATVVTNNPNTWILPANNTRQFFQLVSEVDPTTMYHKLLMGYQGWFACPNDGSAPNRWVHWFRNNNPAATNATFDLWPDTSELDPDELFATSLTYSNGSPAKLYSAFNQKTVMRHFKWMQDNHLDGVFLQRFTGELSDPAFFALRNQVTANVRAGAEAHGRVFAIMYDISGQPTNTLVSQLTNDWTYLVNNLHITDSPFYLKHNGKPVIAIWGFGFSGRDDTPQQGQQAINFFKSAGCTVMGGLPTYWRTLNNDTQTNAAWSPVFRSFDIISPWSVGRYGDNSGADNFRLNQIVPDLAAATSAGREYMPVIFPGFSWTNLNSGPFNQIPRNGGTFYWRQAYNAVRSGCTMIYGAMFDEVDEGTAMFKIAPTPAQLPAQGTFVPLNIDGTNLPSDWYLKLANEAGKMLRGETPIQSTMPISPQ
;
A
#
# COMPACT_ATOMS: atom_id res chain seq x y z
N MET A 1 68.01 0.07 56.40
CA MET A 1 66.81 -0.78 56.53
C MET A 1 65.60 0.16 56.53
N LYS A 2 64.67 0.06 55.55
CA LYS A 2 63.49 0.97 55.35
C LYS A 2 63.88 2.44 55.05
N SER A 3 63.01 3.37 54.59
CA SER A 3 61.53 3.51 54.63
C SER A 3 60.93 4.29 53.42
N ASN A 4 59.58 4.37 53.31
CA ASN A 4 58.76 4.93 52.20
C ASN A 4 58.01 6.25 52.54
N LEU A 5 57.58 7.05 51.53
CA LEU A 5 56.23 7.69 51.30
C LEU A 5 56.27 8.64 50.04
N VAL A 6 55.47 8.50 48.95
CA VAL A 6 54.12 9.06 48.59
C VAL A 6 54.09 10.63 48.53
N LEU A 7 53.61 11.36 47.49
CA LEU A 7 52.29 11.36 46.80
C LEU A 7 52.28 12.06 45.40
N LEU A 8 51.23 11.77 44.61
CA LEU A 8 50.69 12.48 43.40
C LEU A 8 51.47 12.25 42.09
N THR A 9 50.90 12.31 40.87
CA THR A 9 49.52 12.59 40.39
C THR A 9 48.86 11.35 39.71
N GLY A 10 47.96 11.51 38.72
CA GLY A 10 47.37 10.39 37.95
C GLY A 10 46.99 10.76 36.49
N LEU A 11 47.02 9.76 35.60
CA LEU A 11 46.56 9.82 34.21
C LEU A 11 45.89 8.48 33.82
N MET A 12 45.00 8.50 32.82
CA MET A 12 44.16 7.35 32.46
C MET A 12 44.93 6.10 32.01
N PHE A 13 44.39 4.92 32.33
CA PHE A 13 44.61 3.69 31.56
C PHE A 13 43.25 3.08 31.23
N GLY A 14 42.96 2.96 29.92
CA GLY A 14 41.72 2.37 29.43
C GLY A 14 41.72 0.85 29.59
N ILE A 15 40.54 0.31 29.92
CA ILE A 15 40.34 -1.15 30.04
C ILE A 15 40.24 -1.71 28.62
N CYS A 16 41.30 -2.38 28.16
CA CYS A 16 41.34 -2.98 26.83
C CYS A 16 40.57 -4.32 26.86
N PHE A 17 39.37 -4.36 26.27
CA PHE A 17 38.67 -5.62 26.04
C PHE A 17 39.37 -6.38 24.91
N SER A 18 39.78 -7.62 25.16
CA SER A 18 40.34 -8.48 24.10
C SER A 18 39.26 -8.79 23.06
N ALA A 19 39.53 -8.51 21.79
CA ALA A 19 38.63 -8.84 20.69
C ALA A 19 38.31 -10.36 20.67
N PRO A 20 37.10 -10.78 20.27
CA PRO A 20 36.76 -12.19 20.12
C PRO A 20 37.71 -12.88 19.13
N ALA A 21 38.10 -14.11 19.45
CA ALA A 21 39.07 -14.88 18.68
C ALA A 21 38.51 -15.27 17.30
N GLN A 22 39.27 -14.96 16.25
CA GLN A 22 38.95 -15.34 14.88
C GLN A 22 38.87 -16.87 14.76
N THR A 23 37.80 -17.38 14.16
CA THR A 23 37.72 -18.80 13.81
C THR A 23 38.29 -19.01 12.41
N ARG A 24 39.10 -20.06 12.24
CA ARG A 24 39.79 -20.39 10.98
C ARG A 24 39.58 -21.87 10.65
N LEU A 25 39.02 -22.16 9.48
CA LEU A 25 38.79 -23.51 8.98
C LEU A 25 39.53 -23.69 7.66
N LYS A 26 40.38 -24.73 7.56
CA LYS A 26 41.19 -24.98 6.36
C LYS A 26 40.29 -25.26 5.16
N ILE A 27 40.53 -24.63 4.02
CA ILE A 27 39.62 -24.74 2.85
C ILE A 27 39.52 -26.17 2.33
N SER A 28 40.61 -26.93 2.35
CA SER A 28 40.59 -28.36 1.99
C SER A 28 39.78 -29.24 2.93
N ALA A 29 39.41 -28.73 4.11
CA ALA A 29 38.59 -29.42 5.09
C ALA A 29 37.12 -28.95 5.09
N ILE A 30 36.72 -28.00 4.23
CA ILE A 30 35.35 -27.50 4.14
C ILE A 30 34.58 -28.30 3.09
N LYS A 31 33.33 -28.66 3.40
CA LYS A 31 32.36 -29.18 2.43
C LYS A 31 31.82 -28.00 1.59
N PRO A 32 32.14 -27.89 0.29
CA PRO A 32 31.74 -26.74 -0.52
C PRO A 32 30.21 -26.61 -0.62
N GLY A 33 29.70 -25.37 -0.50
CA GLY A 33 28.27 -25.07 -0.63
C GLY A 33 27.44 -25.32 0.63
N THR A 34 28.07 -25.36 1.81
CA THR A 34 27.37 -25.44 3.11
C THR A 34 27.27 -24.09 3.83
N GLU A 35 27.91 -23.07 3.29
CA GLU A 35 27.87 -21.68 3.74
C GLU A 35 26.61 -20.93 3.21
N ARG A 36 26.07 -20.00 4.02
CA ARG A 36 24.94 -19.12 3.64
C ARG A 36 25.33 -17.64 3.62
N VAL A 37 26.60 -17.36 3.36
CA VAL A 37 27.13 -16.00 3.45
C VAL A 37 26.47 -15.09 2.41
N GLN A 38 25.84 -14.01 2.89
CA GLN A 38 25.27 -12.99 2.02
C GLN A 38 26.32 -11.90 1.81
N LEU A 39 26.62 -11.64 0.55
CA LEU A 39 27.58 -10.63 0.14
C LEU A 39 27.07 -9.22 0.47
N ILE A 40 28.00 -8.29 0.66
CA ILE A 40 27.77 -6.88 0.31
C ILE A 40 27.34 -6.87 -1.17
N SER A 41 26.54 -5.91 -1.65
CA SER A 41 25.80 -6.05 -2.93
C SER A 41 26.62 -6.22 -4.24
N ASN A 42 27.97 -6.29 -4.17
CA ASN A 42 28.87 -6.96 -5.13
C ASN A 42 30.15 -7.48 -4.41
N GLY A 43 29.99 -8.33 -3.39
CA GLY A 43 31.08 -8.75 -2.47
C GLY A 43 31.97 -9.90 -2.94
N ASP A 44 31.59 -10.64 -3.97
CA ASP A 44 32.50 -11.58 -4.62
C ASP A 44 33.58 -10.79 -5.36
N PHE A 45 34.85 -11.15 -5.16
CA PHE A 45 35.95 -10.69 -6.02
C PHE A 45 35.86 -11.42 -7.37
N GLN A 46 34.85 -11.08 -8.15
CA GLN A 46 34.66 -11.58 -9.51
C GLN A 46 35.89 -11.29 -10.37
N PHE A 47 36.08 -12.09 -11.41
CA PHE A 47 37.14 -11.90 -12.38
C PHE A 47 37.15 -10.45 -12.88
N GLN A 48 38.22 -9.71 -12.56
CA GLN A 48 38.35 -8.27 -12.81
C GLN A 48 38.40 -7.90 -14.31
N GLY A 49 38.33 -8.88 -15.21
CA GLY A 49 38.41 -8.67 -16.65
C GLY A 49 39.85 -8.57 -17.17
N PRO A 50 40.03 -8.35 -18.48
CA PRO A 50 41.35 -8.12 -19.07
C PRO A 50 41.95 -6.79 -18.59
N LEU A 51 43.28 -6.68 -18.68
CA LEU A 51 44.01 -5.44 -18.39
C LEU A 51 43.52 -4.31 -19.33
N VAL A 52 43.17 -3.16 -18.78
CA VAL A 52 42.79 -1.97 -19.54
C VAL A 52 43.88 -0.90 -19.34
N ASN A 53 44.58 -0.57 -20.42
CA ASN A 53 45.81 0.22 -20.39
C ASN A 53 46.89 -0.44 -19.50
N THR A 54 47.15 0.10 -18.31
CA THR A 54 48.12 -0.43 -17.33
C THR A 54 47.47 -1.06 -16.10
N ASN A 55 46.14 -1.01 -15.98
CA ASN A 55 45.42 -1.37 -14.74
C ASN A 55 44.34 -2.42 -15.00
N TYR A 56 44.08 -3.26 -13.99
CA TYR A 56 42.85 -4.06 -13.95
C TYR A 56 41.67 -3.20 -13.47
N PRO A 57 40.46 -3.37 -14.03
CA PRO A 57 39.24 -2.81 -13.47
C PRO A 57 39.04 -3.19 -11.99
N SER A 58 38.51 -2.26 -11.19
CA SER A 58 38.02 -2.62 -9.86
C SER A 58 36.82 -3.57 -9.96
N PRO A 59 36.63 -4.51 -9.01
CA PRO A 59 35.35 -5.20 -8.84
C PRO A 59 34.22 -4.19 -8.66
N ILE A 60 33.03 -4.51 -9.17
CA ILE A 60 31.88 -3.60 -9.12
C ILE A 60 31.56 -3.27 -7.66
N GLY A 61 31.34 -1.99 -7.33
CA GLY A 61 31.10 -1.55 -5.95
C GLY A 61 32.36 -1.26 -5.11
N TRP A 62 33.54 -1.73 -5.54
CA TRP A 62 34.81 -1.50 -4.84
C TRP A 62 35.62 -0.37 -5.48
N SER A 63 36.18 0.51 -4.65
CA SER A 63 37.25 1.43 -5.02
C SER A 63 38.63 0.84 -4.70
N ARG A 64 39.67 1.36 -5.37
CA ARG A 64 41.07 0.88 -5.32
C ARG A 64 41.99 2.01 -4.87
N SER A 65 42.91 1.72 -3.96
CA SER A 65 43.97 2.64 -3.54
C SER A 65 45.34 1.96 -3.65
N GLY A 66 46.26 2.58 -4.38
CA GLY A 66 47.58 2.01 -4.68
C GLY A 66 47.57 1.08 -5.89
N ASP A 67 48.73 0.92 -6.51
CA ASP A 67 48.92 -0.03 -7.60
C ASP A 67 49.38 -1.40 -7.06
N ILE A 68 48.79 -2.42 -7.67
CA ILE A 68 49.26 -3.80 -7.63
C ILE A 68 50.00 -4.01 -8.94
N PHE A 69 51.33 -3.93 -8.92
CA PHE A 69 52.12 -4.11 -10.14
C PHE A 69 52.22 -5.60 -10.47
N ALA A 70 52.00 -5.93 -11.75
CA ALA A 70 52.13 -7.29 -12.26
C ALA A 70 52.93 -7.24 -13.57
N THR A 71 54.23 -7.53 -13.48
CA THR A 71 55.09 -7.62 -14.67
C THR A 71 54.73 -8.84 -15.53
N ALA A 72 54.99 -8.75 -16.83
CA ALA A 72 54.44 -9.66 -17.82
C ALA A 72 54.92 -11.12 -17.66
N GLY A 73 54.08 -11.96 -17.04
CA GLY A 73 54.32 -13.40 -16.86
C GLY A 73 53.10 -14.10 -16.25
N SER A 74 52.11 -14.42 -17.09
CA SER A 74 50.86 -15.15 -16.76
C SER A 74 50.22 -14.81 -15.40
N ASN A 75 49.41 -13.75 -15.38
CA ASN A 75 48.74 -13.22 -14.17
C ASN A 75 47.51 -14.05 -13.71
N THR A 76 47.35 -15.29 -14.17
CA THR A 76 46.22 -16.15 -13.82
C THR A 76 46.68 -17.60 -13.62
N VAL A 77 46.21 -18.22 -12.54
CA VAL A 77 46.24 -19.68 -12.38
C VAL A 77 44.78 -20.15 -12.34
N PRO A 78 44.35 -21.05 -13.25
CA PRO A 78 43.02 -21.64 -13.16
C PRO A 78 42.97 -22.56 -11.94
N VAL A 79 42.10 -22.27 -10.98
CA VAL A 79 41.84 -23.15 -9.83
C VAL A 79 40.34 -23.47 -9.82
N ASN A 80 40.02 -24.76 -9.99
CA ASN A 80 38.66 -25.30 -9.93
C ASN A 80 37.59 -24.58 -10.79
N GLY A 81 38.00 -23.92 -11.88
CA GLY A 81 37.10 -23.27 -12.85
C GLY A 81 36.94 -21.75 -12.69
N ASN A 82 37.48 -21.15 -11.62
CA ASN A 82 37.44 -19.70 -11.39
C ASN A 82 38.77 -19.01 -11.75
N VAL A 83 38.74 -17.67 -11.87
CA VAL A 83 39.91 -16.84 -12.20
C VAL A 83 40.17 -15.81 -11.10
N VAL A 84 41.41 -15.76 -10.63
CA VAL A 84 41.84 -15.02 -9.43
C VAL A 84 42.79 -13.87 -9.80
N ALA A 85 42.71 -12.75 -9.07
CA ALA A 85 43.69 -11.67 -9.14
C ALA A 85 44.96 -11.98 -8.32
N LYS A 86 46.13 -11.98 -8.97
CA LYS A 86 47.46 -12.11 -8.33
C LYS A 86 48.07 -10.73 -8.12
N ALA A 87 48.66 -10.48 -6.94
CA ALA A 87 49.21 -9.18 -6.57
C ALA A 87 50.69 -9.24 -6.14
N GLN A 88 51.59 -8.45 -6.73
CA GLN A 88 52.98 -8.35 -6.29
C GLN A 88 53.23 -6.98 -5.65
N VAL A 89 54.03 -6.94 -4.58
CA VAL A 89 54.46 -5.69 -3.92
C VAL A 89 55.84 -5.30 -4.42
N ASP A 90 55.94 -4.14 -5.07
CA ASP A 90 57.22 -3.58 -5.52
C ASP A 90 57.72 -2.46 -4.58
N GLY A 91 59.02 -2.51 -4.26
CA GLY A 91 59.82 -1.32 -3.94
C GLY A 91 59.48 -0.50 -2.69
N GLY A 92 58.68 -1.00 -1.74
CA GLY A 92 58.34 -0.26 -0.51
C GLY A 92 57.35 0.89 -0.71
N ALA A 93 56.53 0.83 -1.76
CA ALA A 93 55.41 1.74 -1.98
C ALA A 93 54.30 1.58 -0.90
N PRO A 94 53.50 2.62 -0.62
CA PRO A 94 52.45 2.57 0.40
C PRO A 94 51.33 1.56 0.07
N VAL A 95 50.76 1.02 1.15
CA VAL A 95 49.81 -0.10 1.21
C VAL A 95 48.77 -0.13 0.08
N SER A 96 48.82 -1.16 -0.75
CA SER A 96 47.81 -1.44 -1.78
C SER A 96 46.55 -2.03 -1.13
N GLY A 97 45.36 -1.59 -1.54
CA GLY A 97 44.11 -2.12 -1.01
C GLY A 97 42.86 -1.82 -1.82
N TYR A 98 41.80 -2.57 -1.52
CA TYR A 98 40.44 -2.36 -2.03
C TYR A 98 39.52 -1.94 -0.89
N ASN A 99 38.55 -1.08 -1.18
CA ASN A 99 37.57 -0.63 -0.19
C ASN A 99 36.14 -0.48 -0.75
N GLN A 100 35.14 -0.72 0.11
CA GLN A 100 33.71 -0.62 -0.23
C GLN A 100 32.90 -0.10 0.96
N LEU A 101 31.87 0.68 0.68
CA LEU A 101 30.99 1.30 1.66
C LEU A 101 29.77 0.42 1.96
N VAL A 102 29.44 0.17 3.23
CA VAL A 102 28.33 -0.71 3.64
C VAL A 102 27.51 -0.07 4.76
N THR A 103 26.17 -0.06 4.63
CA THR A 103 25.27 0.38 5.70
C THR A 103 24.83 -0.80 6.56
N LEU A 104 25.00 -0.73 7.88
CA LEU A 104 24.60 -1.79 8.82
C LEU A 104 23.39 -1.42 9.69
N GLU A 105 22.64 -2.43 10.12
CA GLU A 105 21.47 -2.26 10.98
C GLU A 105 21.87 -2.01 12.45
N PRO A 106 21.02 -1.34 13.24
CA PRO A 106 21.34 -0.96 14.62
C PRO A 106 21.21 -2.16 15.57
N ALA A 107 22.10 -2.26 16.57
CA ALA A 107 22.04 -3.28 17.63
C ALA A 107 21.93 -4.73 17.11
N THR A 108 22.42 -4.98 15.91
CA THR A 108 22.32 -6.28 15.23
C THR A 108 23.66 -7.01 15.32
N ALA A 109 23.60 -8.32 15.59
CA ALA A 109 24.76 -9.18 15.59
C ALA A 109 25.08 -9.63 14.16
N TYR A 110 26.35 -9.51 13.78
CA TYR A 110 26.85 -9.83 12.45
C TYR A 110 28.05 -10.77 12.52
N VAL A 111 28.29 -11.48 11.43
CA VAL A 111 29.51 -12.26 11.19
C VAL A 111 30.19 -11.70 9.96
N PHE A 112 31.47 -11.37 10.10
CA PHE A 112 32.36 -11.00 9.02
C PHE A 112 33.17 -12.23 8.60
N SER A 113 33.16 -12.58 7.32
CA SER A 113 33.79 -13.82 6.82
C SER A 113 34.39 -13.68 5.42
N ALA A 114 35.45 -14.47 5.15
CA ALA A 114 36.11 -14.56 3.85
C ALA A 114 36.89 -15.87 3.69
N TYR A 115 37.15 -16.26 2.45
CA TYR A 115 38.25 -17.18 2.11
C TYR A 115 39.56 -16.39 1.90
N LEU A 116 40.64 -16.80 2.57
CA LEU A 116 41.96 -16.16 2.55
C LEU A 116 43.06 -17.14 2.14
N TRP A 117 44.01 -16.71 1.31
CA TRP A 117 45.21 -17.45 0.95
C TRP A 117 46.44 -16.57 0.91
N ASN A 118 47.58 -17.13 1.32
CA ASN A 118 48.91 -16.52 1.23
C ASN A 118 49.71 -17.23 0.14
N LEU A 119 49.72 -16.73 -1.10
CA LEU A 119 50.19 -17.44 -2.30
C LEU A 119 51.73 -17.62 -2.38
N GLY A 120 52.43 -17.42 -1.26
CA GLY A 120 53.87 -17.59 -1.09
C GLY A 120 54.32 -19.01 -0.75
N ASN A 121 55.59 -19.12 -0.34
CA ASN A 121 56.18 -20.35 0.18
C ASN A 121 56.78 -20.08 1.57
N ALA A 122 57.13 -21.13 2.33
CA ALA A 122 57.56 -21.05 3.73
C ALA A 122 58.72 -20.07 4.07
N ALA A 123 59.38 -19.46 3.08
CA ALA A 123 60.40 -18.43 3.25
C ALA A 123 60.01 -17.02 2.72
N ASN A 124 58.90 -16.87 1.99
CA ASN A 124 58.46 -15.62 1.36
C ASN A 124 56.93 -15.52 1.39
N HIS A 125 56.39 -14.66 2.26
CA HIS A 125 54.96 -14.53 2.56
C HIS A 125 54.58 -13.10 2.98
N VAL A 126 53.27 -12.78 2.99
CA VAL A 126 52.71 -11.51 3.49
C VAL A 126 51.61 -11.76 4.53
N ASN A 127 51.27 -10.76 5.36
CA ASN A 127 50.03 -10.82 6.14
C ASN A 127 48.83 -10.38 5.29
N THR A 128 47.71 -11.07 5.45
CA THR A 128 46.47 -10.84 4.68
C THR A 128 45.41 -10.34 5.65
N VAL A 129 44.99 -9.07 5.52
CA VAL A 129 44.10 -8.40 6.47
C VAL A 129 42.81 -7.98 5.78
N ILE A 130 41.69 -8.11 6.50
CA ILE A 130 40.45 -7.39 6.20
C ILE A 130 39.93 -6.76 7.50
N ASP A 131 39.61 -5.48 7.45
CA ASP A 131 39.06 -4.74 8.57
C ASP A 131 37.96 -3.77 8.14
N PHE A 132 37.46 -3.03 9.13
CA PHE A 132 36.73 -1.79 8.91
C PHE A 132 37.65 -0.60 9.23
N ASN A 133 37.65 0.38 8.32
CA ASN A 133 38.25 1.71 8.41
C ASN A 133 39.74 1.84 8.79
N ASP A 134 40.50 0.76 9.06
CA ASP A 134 41.91 0.79 9.50
C ASP A 134 42.10 1.62 10.79
N ALA A 135 41.18 1.43 11.75
CA ALA A 135 41.19 2.12 13.03
C ALA A 135 41.40 1.15 14.22
N PRO A 136 42.11 1.58 15.28
CA PRO A 136 42.36 0.72 16.44
C PRO A 136 41.09 0.21 17.11
N SER A 137 41.01 -1.10 17.33
CA SER A 137 39.88 -1.82 17.97
C SER A 137 38.64 -2.05 17.10
N GLU A 138 38.70 -1.80 15.78
CA GLU A 138 37.63 -2.23 14.86
C GLU A 138 37.68 -3.75 14.58
N PRO A 139 36.57 -4.38 14.16
CA PRO A 139 36.53 -5.80 13.81
C PRO A 139 37.46 -6.10 12.63
N GLN A 140 38.35 -7.09 12.82
CA GLN A 140 39.31 -7.52 11.81
C GLN A 140 39.38 -9.05 11.71
N VAL A 141 39.61 -9.53 10.48
CA VAL A 141 40.00 -10.91 10.17
C VAL A 141 41.38 -10.91 9.52
N ILE A 142 42.28 -11.75 10.02
CA ILE A 142 43.70 -11.79 9.61
C ILE A 142 44.07 -13.24 9.30
N LEU A 143 44.81 -13.47 8.23
CA LEU A 143 45.64 -14.66 8.03
C LEU A 143 47.11 -14.23 8.01
N SER A 144 47.91 -14.76 8.93
CA SER A 144 49.30 -14.35 9.13
C SER A 144 50.27 -15.32 8.46
N TYR A 145 51.44 -14.85 8.06
CA TYR A 145 52.47 -15.72 7.47
C TYR A 145 52.96 -16.83 8.40
N SER A 146 52.79 -16.66 9.72
CA SER A 146 53.16 -17.64 10.75
C SER A 146 52.17 -18.82 10.86
N ASP A 147 51.01 -18.74 10.20
CA ASP A 147 50.05 -19.84 10.14
C ASP A 147 50.59 -20.93 9.21
N SER A 148 50.93 -22.10 9.76
CA SER A 148 51.77 -23.15 9.14
C SER A 148 51.27 -23.74 7.81
N GLU A 149 50.04 -23.42 7.40
CA GLU A 149 49.39 -23.89 6.17
C GLU A 149 48.65 -22.74 5.45
N ALA A 150 49.04 -21.48 5.68
CA ALA A 150 48.44 -20.29 5.05
C ALA A 150 48.58 -20.30 3.51
N ASP A 151 49.57 -21.03 3.00
CA ASP A 151 49.79 -21.34 1.58
C ASP A 151 48.65 -22.13 0.94
N LYS A 152 47.85 -22.85 1.74
CA LYS A 152 46.72 -23.70 1.29
C LYS A 152 45.35 -23.08 1.58
N GLY A 153 45.31 -22.00 2.34
CA GLY A 153 44.14 -21.15 2.55
C GLY A 153 43.11 -21.61 3.60
N TYR A 154 42.39 -20.62 4.13
CA TYR A 154 41.41 -20.75 5.21
C TYR A 154 40.13 -19.97 4.91
N PHE A 155 38.97 -20.54 5.23
CA PHE A 155 37.80 -19.73 5.56
C PHE A 155 38.01 -19.16 6.96
N VAL A 156 37.94 -17.86 7.09
CA VAL A 156 38.05 -17.17 8.38
C VAL A 156 36.76 -16.41 8.64
N TYR A 157 36.37 -16.34 9.92
CA TYR A 157 35.26 -15.51 10.34
C TYR A 157 35.42 -14.99 11.76
N ASN A 158 34.80 -13.84 12.03
CA ASN A 158 34.69 -13.27 13.35
C ASN A 158 33.30 -12.63 13.55
N SER A 159 32.72 -12.79 14.73
CA SER A 159 31.44 -12.19 15.09
C SER A 159 31.65 -10.79 15.68
N PHE A 160 30.80 -9.85 15.33
CA PHE A 160 30.81 -8.49 15.87
C PHE A 160 29.38 -7.94 16.02
N ASN A 161 29.21 -6.93 16.87
CA ASN A 161 27.92 -6.27 17.10
C ASN A 161 28.04 -4.78 16.78
N THR A 162 27.00 -4.19 16.20
CA THR A 162 26.92 -2.74 15.95
C THR A 162 26.29 -2.01 17.13
N SER A 163 27.08 -1.22 17.88
CA SER A 163 26.56 -0.44 19.02
C SER A 163 25.92 0.90 18.61
N THR A 164 26.03 1.31 17.35
CA THR A 164 25.45 2.54 16.80
C THR A 164 24.81 2.34 15.42
N THR A 165 23.71 3.07 15.21
CA THR A 165 22.72 2.98 14.13
C THR A 165 23.21 3.52 12.77
N GLY A 166 22.96 2.77 11.68
CA GLY A 166 22.85 3.34 10.33
C GLY A 166 24.14 3.90 9.72
N THR A 167 25.30 3.55 10.29
CA THR A 167 26.59 4.05 9.83
C THR A 167 27.03 3.35 8.55
N ASN A 168 27.54 4.13 7.60
CA ASN A 168 28.27 3.61 6.45
C ASN A 168 29.71 3.27 6.88
N ILE A 169 30.05 1.99 6.96
CA ILE A 169 31.42 1.51 7.24
C ILE A 169 32.21 1.35 5.95
N VAL A 170 33.52 1.65 5.98
CA VAL A 170 34.44 1.34 4.88
C VAL A 170 35.11 0.00 5.18
N VAL A 171 34.68 -1.06 4.50
CA VAL A 171 35.39 -2.35 4.53
C VAL A 171 36.67 -2.21 3.72
N ARG A 172 37.82 -2.63 4.26
CA ARG A 172 39.13 -2.57 3.58
C ARG A 172 39.79 -3.94 3.55
N ALA A 173 40.35 -4.33 2.39
CA ALA A 173 41.20 -5.52 2.24
C ALA A 173 42.60 -5.09 1.78
N PHE A 174 43.65 -5.48 2.53
CA PHE A 174 45.03 -5.01 2.32
C PHE A 174 46.10 -5.90 2.98
N TYR A 175 47.38 -5.58 2.72
CA TYR A 175 48.54 -6.28 3.28
C TYR A 175 49.20 -5.49 4.41
N ASP A 176 49.42 -6.12 5.57
CA ASP A 176 50.07 -5.50 6.73
C ASP A 176 51.42 -6.17 7.07
N GLY A 177 52.45 -5.81 6.32
CA GLY A 177 53.83 -6.23 6.54
C GLY A 177 54.37 -7.30 5.58
N LEU A 178 55.69 -7.25 5.37
CA LEU A 178 56.47 -8.13 4.47
C LEU A 178 57.44 -9.00 5.28
N VAL A 179 57.55 -10.29 4.95
CA VAL A 179 58.59 -11.18 5.50
C VAL A 179 59.19 -12.08 4.40
N GLY A 180 60.46 -11.84 4.06
CA GLY A 180 61.23 -12.57 3.04
C GLY A 180 62.47 -11.79 2.59
N THR A 181 63.43 -12.43 1.90
CA THR A 181 64.72 -11.81 1.52
C THR A 181 64.91 -11.51 0.03
N GLY A 182 63.98 -11.90 -0.84
CA GLY A 182 63.81 -11.30 -2.18
C GLY A 182 64.92 -11.50 -3.22
N THR A 183 65.76 -12.55 -3.15
CA THR A 183 66.91 -12.72 -4.07
C THR A 183 66.72 -13.76 -5.21
N ALA A 184 65.49 -14.27 -5.44
CA ALA A 184 65.22 -15.23 -6.52
C ALA A 184 64.70 -14.53 -7.80
N PRO A 185 65.28 -14.74 -9.01
CA PRO A 185 64.92 -14.03 -10.25
C PRO A 185 63.49 -14.20 -10.83
N GLY A 186 62.53 -14.72 -10.05
CA GLY A 186 61.13 -14.85 -10.45
C GLY A 186 60.12 -14.67 -9.31
N TYR A 187 60.57 -14.33 -8.09
CA TYR A 187 59.73 -14.30 -6.89
C TYR A 187 60.14 -13.15 -5.94
N PHE A 188 59.81 -11.91 -6.35
CA PHE A 188 59.64 -10.77 -5.42
C PHE A 188 58.23 -10.85 -4.77
N PRO A 189 57.93 -10.09 -3.69
CA PRO A 189 56.97 -10.47 -2.64
C PRO A 189 55.66 -11.08 -3.14
N VAL A 190 55.44 -12.33 -2.70
CA VAL A 190 54.42 -13.19 -3.30
C VAL A 190 53.03 -12.81 -2.80
N ALA A 191 52.08 -12.89 -3.71
CA ALA A 191 50.70 -12.44 -3.56
C ALA A 191 49.94 -13.05 -2.38
N ALA A 192 48.82 -12.43 -2.03
CA ALA A 192 47.74 -13.08 -1.30
C ALA A 192 46.41 -12.89 -2.05
N GLN A 193 45.45 -13.77 -1.76
CA GLN A 193 44.12 -13.79 -2.36
C GLN A 193 43.05 -13.71 -1.26
N TRP A 194 41.97 -13.01 -1.57
CA TRP A 194 40.70 -13.03 -0.86
C TRP A 194 39.60 -13.52 -1.81
N ASP A 195 38.59 -14.21 -1.30
CA ASP A 195 37.37 -14.56 -2.03
C ASP A 195 36.16 -14.63 -1.08
N ASN A 196 34.94 -14.48 -1.63
CA ASN A 196 33.66 -14.51 -0.93
C ASN A 196 33.62 -13.64 0.36
N LEU A 197 33.86 -12.33 0.21
CA LEU A 197 33.91 -11.39 1.33
C LEU A 197 32.51 -10.92 1.71
N ALA A 198 32.05 -11.33 2.89
CA ALA A 198 30.66 -11.21 3.32
C ALA A 198 30.48 -10.66 4.73
N ILE A 199 29.40 -9.89 4.92
CA ILE A 199 28.88 -9.47 6.23
C ILE A 199 27.45 -10.02 6.31
N THR A 200 27.28 -11.09 7.08
CA THR A 200 25.99 -11.80 7.20
C THR A 200 25.41 -11.56 8.60
N ARG A 201 24.09 -11.40 8.76
CA ARG A 201 23.48 -11.36 10.10
C ARG A 201 23.77 -12.68 10.83
N ALA A 202 24.00 -12.63 12.13
CA ALA A 202 24.34 -13.82 12.92
C ALA A 202 23.22 -14.88 12.93
N THR A 203 21.97 -14.50 12.66
CA THR A 203 20.83 -15.42 12.47
C THR A 203 20.87 -16.20 11.17
N ASP A 204 21.52 -15.64 10.15
CA ASP A 204 21.48 -16.12 8.77
C ASP A 204 22.81 -16.82 8.40
N PHE A 205 23.87 -16.57 9.18
CA PHE A 205 25.18 -17.21 9.06
C PHE A 205 25.16 -18.67 9.52
N ILE A 206 25.61 -19.57 8.65
CA ILE A 206 25.92 -20.96 8.98
C ILE A 206 27.43 -21.15 8.80
N ALA A 207 28.11 -21.59 9.87
CA ALA A 207 29.53 -21.94 9.80
C ALA A 207 29.71 -23.18 8.90
N PRO A 208 30.65 -23.14 7.92
CA PRO A 208 30.84 -24.25 6.99
C PRO A 208 31.25 -25.52 7.72
N GLN A 209 30.73 -26.66 7.27
CA GLN A 209 31.00 -27.95 7.91
C GLN A 209 32.34 -28.53 7.47
N ALA A 210 33.03 -29.17 8.43
CA ALA A 210 34.19 -29.98 8.13
C ALA A 210 33.79 -31.22 7.29
N SER A 211 34.61 -31.63 6.33
CA SER A 211 34.34 -32.74 5.39
C SER A 211 34.12 -34.12 6.04
N ASN A 212 34.27 -34.23 7.36
CA ASN A 212 34.05 -35.42 8.18
C ASN A 212 33.12 -35.18 9.39
N SER A 213 32.39 -34.06 9.43
CA SER A 213 31.42 -33.76 10.49
C SER A 213 30.24 -34.74 10.46
N THR A 214 29.78 -35.17 11.63
CA THR A 214 28.55 -35.97 11.81
C THR A 214 27.36 -35.14 12.30
N ALA A 215 27.51 -33.80 12.38
CA ALA A 215 26.41 -32.91 12.75
C ALA A 215 25.51 -32.68 11.54
N THR A 216 24.22 -33.02 11.66
CA THR A 216 23.23 -32.76 10.62
C THR A 216 22.79 -31.30 10.67
N LEU A 217 22.81 -30.63 9.53
CA LEU A 217 22.26 -29.28 9.43
C LEU A 217 20.74 -29.36 9.48
N ARG A 218 20.10 -28.31 9.99
CA ARG A 218 18.63 -28.22 9.93
C ARG A 218 18.19 -27.64 8.59
N PRO A 219 17.06 -28.10 8.04
CA PRO A 219 16.54 -27.56 6.78
C PRO A 219 16.20 -26.08 6.94
N LEU A 220 16.39 -25.28 5.90
CA LEU A 220 15.74 -23.98 5.80
C LEU A 220 14.30 -24.18 5.34
N VAL A 221 13.37 -23.41 5.90
CA VAL A 221 12.05 -23.27 5.31
C VAL A 221 11.49 -21.86 5.47
N THR A 222 10.94 -21.32 4.39
CA THR A 222 10.21 -20.05 4.37
C THR A 222 8.94 -20.19 3.54
N ILE A 223 7.87 -19.52 3.93
CA ILE A 223 6.71 -19.31 3.05
C ILE A 223 7.11 -18.24 2.03
N THR A 224 6.98 -18.56 0.74
CA THR A 224 7.28 -17.65 -0.38
C THR A 224 6.03 -16.99 -0.94
N SER A 225 4.85 -17.59 -0.73
CA SER A 225 3.56 -16.97 -0.99
C SER A 225 2.48 -17.61 -0.11
N PRO A 226 1.54 -16.86 0.47
CA PRO A 226 1.46 -15.38 0.47
C PRO A 226 2.53 -14.73 1.37
N THR A 227 2.69 -13.41 1.26
CA THR A 227 3.60 -12.62 2.11
C THR A 227 2.96 -12.25 3.46
N ASN A 228 3.79 -11.90 4.45
CA ASN A 228 3.30 -11.45 5.76
C ASN A 228 2.55 -10.11 5.61
N GLY A 229 1.36 -10.03 6.20
CA GLY A 229 0.43 -8.90 6.04
C GLY A 229 -0.43 -8.96 4.77
N ALA A 230 -0.38 -10.03 3.98
CA ALA A 230 -1.15 -10.11 2.74
C ALA A 230 -2.67 -10.05 2.99
N LEU A 231 -3.34 -9.21 2.21
CA LEU A 231 -4.80 -9.12 2.14
C LEU A 231 -5.28 -9.95 0.94
N LEU A 232 -6.07 -10.99 1.22
CA LEU A 232 -6.41 -12.03 0.24
C LEU A 232 -7.90 -11.95 -0.12
N TYR A 233 -8.19 -11.51 -1.33
CA TYR A 233 -9.55 -11.37 -1.85
C TYR A 233 -9.91 -12.55 -2.73
N PHE A 234 -11.02 -13.21 -2.42
CA PHE A 234 -11.57 -14.29 -3.24
C PHE A 234 -12.97 -13.91 -3.71
N ASN A 235 -13.25 -14.09 -5.00
CA ASN A 235 -14.51 -13.70 -5.64
C ASN A 235 -15.27 -14.92 -6.21
N ASN A 236 -15.15 -16.09 -5.59
CA ASN A 236 -15.72 -17.33 -6.08
C ASN A 236 -16.31 -18.21 -4.96
N GLN A 237 -17.20 -19.12 -5.33
CA GLN A 237 -17.98 -19.94 -4.38
C GLN A 237 -17.15 -20.98 -3.60
N ASN A 238 -16.01 -21.41 -4.15
CA ASN A 238 -15.07 -22.35 -3.52
C ASN A 238 -13.65 -21.76 -3.63
N PRO A 239 -13.28 -20.82 -2.75
CA PRO A 239 -11.99 -20.17 -2.83
C PRO A 239 -10.85 -21.15 -2.59
N THR A 240 -9.72 -20.90 -3.23
CA THR A 240 -8.50 -21.70 -3.08
C THR A 240 -7.30 -20.77 -2.99
N LEU A 241 -6.50 -20.95 -1.94
CA LEU A 241 -5.22 -20.26 -1.77
C LEU A 241 -4.09 -21.26 -1.99
N THR A 242 -3.27 -21.05 -3.01
CA THR A 242 -2.01 -21.80 -3.15
C THR A 242 -0.96 -21.17 -2.25
N ILE A 243 -0.52 -21.91 -1.24
CA ILE A 243 0.58 -21.54 -0.35
C ILE A 243 1.84 -22.23 -0.86
N THR A 244 2.86 -21.44 -1.20
CA THR A 244 4.16 -21.95 -1.65
C THR A 244 5.22 -21.71 -0.59
N ALA A 245 6.14 -22.65 -0.47
CA ALA A 245 7.32 -22.54 0.38
C ALA A 245 8.60 -22.71 -0.43
N SER A 246 9.71 -22.19 0.09
CA SER A 246 11.04 -22.68 -0.24
C SER A 246 11.50 -23.55 0.92
N ALA A 247 11.91 -24.78 0.63
CA ALA A 247 12.57 -25.65 1.59
C ALA A 247 13.85 -26.19 0.94
N THR A 248 14.97 -26.03 1.62
CA THR A 248 16.28 -26.52 1.18
C THR A 248 17.04 -27.10 2.36
N ASP A 249 17.79 -28.15 2.06
CA ASP A 249 18.75 -28.73 2.99
C ASP A 249 20.14 -28.68 2.34
N LEU A 250 21.18 -28.44 3.13
CA LEU A 250 22.54 -28.16 2.64
C LEU A 250 23.45 -29.38 2.74
N ASP A 251 23.18 -30.31 3.65
CA ASP A 251 23.93 -31.56 3.77
C ASP A 251 23.14 -32.82 3.39
N GLY A 252 21.81 -32.72 3.29
CA GLY A 252 20.92 -33.79 2.85
C GLY A 252 19.83 -33.36 1.86
N THR A 253 18.62 -33.90 2.03
CA THR A 253 17.44 -33.65 1.22
C THR A 253 16.19 -33.48 2.07
N ILE A 254 15.33 -32.54 1.69
CA ILE A 254 13.99 -32.39 2.29
C ILE A 254 13.14 -33.62 1.94
N THR A 255 12.66 -34.32 2.98
CA THR A 255 11.76 -35.48 2.85
C THR A 255 10.29 -35.13 3.01
N ASN A 256 9.97 -34.04 3.73
CA ASN A 256 8.60 -33.57 3.88
C ASN A 256 8.54 -32.05 4.16
N VAL A 257 7.52 -31.39 3.64
CA VAL A 257 7.10 -30.04 4.03
C VAL A 257 5.62 -30.05 4.35
N GLN A 258 5.27 -29.79 5.62
CA GLN A 258 3.90 -29.70 6.12
C GLN A 258 3.43 -28.25 6.19
N PHE A 259 2.18 -28.00 5.83
CA PHE A 259 1.57 -26.67 5.76
C PHE A 259 0.43 -26.53 6.78
N PHE A 260 0.36 -25.40 7.47
CA PHE A 260 -0.59 -25.16 8.56
C PHE A 260 -1.28 -23.79 8.47
N VAL A 261 -2.53 -23.75 8.94
CA VAL A 261 -3.31 -22.54 9.20
C VAL A 261 -3.68 -22.55 10.68
N GLY A 262 -3.10 -21.64 11.47
CA GLY A 262 -3.11 -21.74 12.92
C GLY A 262 -2.56 -23.10 13.38
N PRO A 263 -3.27 -23.85 14.24
CA PRO A 263 -2.86 -25.20 14.65
C PRO A 263 -3.19 -26.30 13.63
N THR A 264 -3.95 -26.00 12.57
CA THR A 264 -4.54 -27.01 11.68
C THR A 264 -3.65 -27.30 10.48
N LYS A 265 -3.21 -28.56 10.31
CA LYS A 265 -2.50 -29.01 9.09
C LYS A 265 -3.46 -29.02 7.90
N ILE A 266 -3.13 -28.29 6.85
CA ILE A 266 -3.91 -28.18 5.60
C ILE A 266 -3.36 -29.05 4.46
N GLY A 267 -2.12 -29.54 4.58
CA GLY A 267 -1.53 -30.48 3.63
C GLY A 267 -0.04 -30.70 3.86
N GLU A 268 0.57 -31.51 2.99
CA GLU A 268 2.02 -31.70 2.95
C GLU A 268 2.52 -32.10 1.56
N ARG A 269 3.84 -32.08 1.38
CA ARG A 269 4.55 -32.49 0.17
C ARG A 269 5.85 -33.21 0.53
N SER A 270 6.02 -34.41 -0.01
CA SER A 270 7.28 -35.19 0.08
C SER A 270 8.25 -34.94 -1.07
N SER A 271 7.90 -34.05 -2.01
CA SER A 271 8.77 -33.62 -3.10
C SER A 271 8.44 -32.20 -3.56
N ASN A 272 9.45 -31.50 -4.07
CA ASN A 272 9.34 -30.17 -4.68
C ASN A 272 8.52 -30.27 -6.00
N PRO A 273 7.59 -29.35 -6.34
CA PRO A 273 7.29 -28.05 -5.72
C PRO A 273 6.64 -28.14 -4.32
N TRP A 274 7.23 -27.44 -3.36
CA TRP A 274 6.67 -27.27 -2.00
C TRP A 274 5.45 -26.33 -2.05
N SER A 275 4.31 -26.85 -2.49
CA SER A 275 3.10 -26.07 -2.72
C SER A 275 1.84 -26.85 -2.34
N VAL A 276 1.00 -26.26 -1.49
CA VAL A 276 -0.30 -26.82 -1.04
C VAL A 276 -1.41 -25.82 -1.33
N THR A 277 -2.51 -26.30 -1.90
CA THR A 277 -3.72 -25.52 -2.06
C THR A 277 -4.59 -25.67 -0.80
N TRP A 278 -4.75 -24.58 -0.05
CA TRP A 278 -5.75 -24.46 0.99
C TRP A 278 -7.13 -24.18 0.37
N SER A 279 -8.04 -25.15 0.48
CA SER A 279 -9.42 -25.00 0.00
C SER A 279 -10.31 -24.34 1.05
N ASN A 280 -11.24 -23.52 0.57
CA ASN A 280 -12.26 -22.81 1.35
C ASN A 280 -11.68 -21.99 2.53
N PRO A 281 -10.69 -21.09 2.30
CA PRO A 281 -10.40 -20.03 3.26
C PRO A 281 -11.68 -19.26 3.59
N VAL A 282 -11.81 -18.83 4.84
CA VAL A 282 -12.94 -18.04 5.34
C VAL A 282 -12.51 -16.59 5.56
N SER A 283 -13.46 -15.66 5.60
CA SER A 283 -13.15 -14.25 5.91
C SER A 283 -12.62 -14.11 7.35
N GLY A 284 -11.59 -13.30 7.55
CA GLY A 284 -10.92 -13.06 8.83
C GLY A 284 -9.39 -13.16 8.74
N THR A 285 -8.71 -12.91 9.86
CA THR A 285 -7.24 -13.01 9.95
C THR A 285 -6.80 -14.39 10.43
N CYS A 286 -5.79 -14.96 9.80
CA CYS A 286 -5.17 -16.23 10.19
C CYS A 286 -3.64 -16.17 10.07
N VAL A 287 -2.95 -17.15 10.67
CA VAL A 287 -1.49 -17.26 10.64
C VAL A 287 -1.10 -18.54 9.91
N LEU A 288 -0.26 -18.41 8.89
CA LEU A 288 0.30 -19.52 8.13
C LEU A 288 1.68 -19.87 8.66
N THR A 289 1.98 -21.17 8.75
CA THR A 289 3.33 -21.69 9.02
C THR A 289 3.60 -22.95 8.20
N VAL A 290 4.88 -23.25 7.96
CA VAL A 290 5.32 -24.50 7.34
C VAL A 290 6.43 -25.14 8.15
N LEU A 291 6.43 -26.48 8.20
CA LEU A 291 7.42 -27.30 8.89
C LEU A 291 8.13 -28.17 7.86
N ALA A 292 9.44 -27.98 7.68
CA ALA A 292 10.26 -28.85 6.84
C ALA A 292 10.99 -29.92 7.67
N THR A 293 11.15 -31.10 7.09
CA THR A 293 11.87 -32.25 7.62
C THR A 293 12.86 -32.77 6.59
N ASP A 294 14.10 -33.04 7.00
CA ASP A 294 15.16 -33.61 6.15
C ASP A 294 15.20 -35.15 6.17
N ASN A 295 16.22 -35.75 5.54
CA ASN A 295 16.43 -37.21 5.49
C ASN A 295 17.16 -37.80 6.71
N SER A 296 17.61 -36.98 7.64
CA SER A 296 18.09 -37.37 8.98
C SER A 296 17.00 -37.31 10.05
N GLY A 297 15.89 -36.62 9.75
CA GLY A 297 14.76 -36.40 10.65
C GLY A 297 14.83 -35.10 11.45
N ALA A 298 15.78 -34.20 11.16
CA ALA A 298 15.79 -32.87 11.75
C ALA A 298 14.72 -31.97 11.10
N THR A 299 14.26 -30.97 11.86
CA THR A 299 13.10 -30.15 11.49
C THR A 299 13.29 -28.66 11.78
N THR A 300 12.64 -27.84 10.96
CA THR A 300 12.56 -26.37 11.10
C THR A 300 11.16 -25.89 10.80
N LEU A 301 10.61 -25.05 11.69
CA LEU A 301 9.37 -24.31 11.49
C LEU A 301 9.68 -22.94 10.90
N SER A 302 8.89 -22.46 9.94
CA SER A 302 9.02 -21.12 9.37
C SER A 302 8.67 -20.03 10.40
N ALA A 303 9.10 -18.80 10.11
CA ALA A 303 8.46 -17.62 10.68
C ALA A 303 6.94 -17.62 10.38
N PRO A 304 6.09 -17.06 11.25
CA PRO A 304 4.67 -16.92 11.02
C PRO A 304 4.37 -15.88 9.94
N VAL A 305 3.41 -16.19 9.07
CA VAL A 305 2.89 -15.29 8.04
C VAL A 305 1.43 -15.00 8.36
N SER A 306 1.15 -13.81 8.89
CA SER A 306 -0.21 -13.34 9.15
C SER A 306 -0.86 -12.88 7.84
N VAL A 307 -2.07 -13.34 7.55
CA VAL A 307 -2.86 -12.91 6.38
C VAL A 307 -4.30 -12.63 6.78
N SER A 308 -4.94 -11.68 6.11
CA SER A 308 -6.37 -11.41 6.28
C SER A 308 -7.11 -11.74 4.99
N SER A 309 -8.00 -12.71 5.05
CA SER A 309 -8.84 -13.13 3.92
C SER A 309 -10.19 -12.44 3.93
N SER A 310 -10.70 -12.12 2.74
CA SER A 310 -12.04 -11.59 2.50
C SER A 310 -12.65 -12.37 1.34
N VAL A 311 -13.67 -13.18 1.62
CA VAL A 311 -14.37 -13.99 0.61
C VAL A 311 -15.64 -13.28 0.17
N SER A 312 -15.57 -12.64 -0.99
CA SER A 312 -16.70 -12.13 -1.74
C SER A 312 -17.40 -13.30 -2.45
N THR A 313 -18.63 -13.64 -2.06
CA THR A 313 -19.40 -14.69 -2.74
C THR A 313 -20.00 -14.19 -4.05
N SER A 314 -19.17 -13.91 -5.07
CA SER A 314 -19.71 -13.77 -6.43
C SER A 314 -20.20 -15.14 -6.91
N ALA A 315 -21.50 -15.38 -6.76
CA ALA A 315 -22.13 -16.50 -7.45
C ALA A 315 -22.13 -16.21 -8.96
N SER A 316 -22.08 -17.27 -9.78
CA SER A 316 -22.36 -17.11 -11.21
C SER A 316 -23.85 -16.81 -11.36
N PHE A 317 -24.19 -15.56 -11.68
CA PHE A 317 -25.59 -15.11 -11.77
C PHE A 317 -26.21 -15.55 -13.10
N SER A 318 -26.74 -16.77 -13.13
CA SER A 318 -27.54 -17.25 -14.26
C SER A 318 -28.96 -16.71 -14.16
N LEU A 319 -29.38 -15.89 -15.12
CA LEU A 319 -30.79 -15.60 -15.35
C LEU A 319 -31.43 -16.83 -15.99
N SER A 320 -32.34 -17.50 -15.28
CA SER A 320 -33.22 -18.52 -15.84
C SER A 320 -34.53 -17.92 -16.33
N ILE A 321 -35.04 -18.47 -17.44
CA ILE A 321 -36.32 -18.11 -18.05
C ILE A 321 -37.16 -19.38 -18.24
N SER A 322 -38.41 -19.37 -17.79
CA SER A 322 -39.33 -20.50 -17.95
C SER A 322 -40.77 -20.03 -18.18
N PRO A 323 -41.61 -20.80 -18.91
CA PRO A 323 -43.04 -20.52 -19.01
C PRO A 323 -43.74 -20.60 -17.65
N ALA A 324 -44.73 -19.73 -17.43
CA ALA A 324 -45.55 -19.70 -16.21
C ALA A 324 -47.02 -19.39 -16.57
N GLY A 325 -47.72 -20.35 -17.16
CA GLY A 325 -49.07 -20.14 -17.70
C GLY A 325 -49.05 -19.18 -18.89
N THR A 326 -49.81 -18.09 -18.82
CA THR A 326 -49.79 -16.99 -19.81
C THR A 326 -48.62 -16.01 -19.60
N ASN A 327 -47.72 -16.29 -18.65
CA ASN A 327 -46.64 -15.41 -18.25
C ASN A 327 -45.28 -16.07 -18.49
N VAL A 328 -44.22 -15.27 -18.38
CA VAL A 328 -42.82 -15.68 -18.34
C VAL A 328 -42.33 -15.50 -16.91
N LEU A 329 -41.76 -16.54 -16.32
CA LEU A 329 -41.01 -16.47 -15.07
C LEU A 329 -39.55 -16.20 -15.41
N LEU A 330 -38.99 -15.14 -14.84
CA LEU A 330 -37.56 -14.89 -14.75
C LEU A 330 -37.11 -15.15 -13.32
N SER A 331 -35.99 -15.85 -13.13
CA SER A 331 -35.43 -16.07 -11.80
C SER A 331 -33.91 -16.11 -11.78
N TRP A 332 -33.33 -15.69 -10.65
CA TRP A 332 -31.88 -15.65 -10.41
C TRP A 332 -31.56 -15.84 -8.92
N PRO A 333 -30.30 -16.15 -8.56
CA PRO A 333 -29.92 -16.37 -7.17
C PRO A 333 -30.20 -15.18 -6.24
N SER A 334 -30.65 -15.46 -5.01
CA SER A 334 -30.91 -14.46 -3.96
C SER A 334 -29.64 -13.94 -3.27
N ASN A 335 -28.51 -14.62 -3.44
CA ASN A 335 -27.18 -14.21 -2.97
C ASN A 335 -26.41 -13.33 -3.97
N ALA A 336 -27.10 -12.72 -4.93
CA ALA A 336 -26.47 -11.82 -5.87
C ALA A 336 -26.19 -10.46 -5.25
N ALA A 337 -25.06 -9.85 -5.65
CA ALA A 337 -24.93 -8.40 -5.63
C ALA A 337 -26.19 -7.80 -6.28
N PRO A 338 -26.72 -6.66 -5.83
CA PRO A 338 -28.00 -6.13 -6.30
C PRO A 338 -28.04 -6.05 -7.84
N MET A 339 -28.95 -6.83 -8.44
CA MET A 339 -29.07 -6.96 -9.90
C MET A 339 -30.42 -6.46 -10.38
N ILE A 340 -30.43 -5.91 -11.59
CA ILE A 340 -31.63 -5.50 -12.29
C ILE A 340 -31.81 -6.33 -13.56
N VAL A 341 -33.06 -6.68 -13.86
CA VAL A 341 -33.42 -7.27 -15.14
C VAL A 341 -33.62 -6.16 -16.16
N GLN A 342 -32.92 -6.27 -17.29
CA GLN A 342 -33.13 -5.41 -18.45
C GLN A 342 -33.71 -6.21 -19.61
N ALA A 343 -34.54 -5.56 -20.42
CA ALA A 343 -35.09 -6.12 -21.64
C ALA A 343 -34.73 -5.28 -22.88
N SER A 344 -34.65 -5.95 -24.03
CA SER A 344 -34.62 -5.30 -25.33
C SER A 344 -35.51 -6.04 -26.33
N SER A 345 -36.00 -5.32 -27.34
CA SER A 345 -36.83 -5.87 -28.43
C SER A 345 -35.99 -6.47 -29.57
N ASN A 346 -34.69 -6.16 -29.63
CA ASN A 346 -33.76 -6.66 -30.63
C ASN A 346 -32.33 -6.66 -30.07
N LEU A 347 -31.42 -7.40 -30.71
CA LEU A 347 -29.99 -7.44 -30.37
C LEU A 347 -29.12 -6.79 -31.45
N SER A 348 -29.67 -5.86 -32.22
CA SER A 348 -28.93 -5.11 -33.23
C SER A 348 -28.18 -3.96 -32.56
N THR A 349 -26.88 -3.81 -32.85
CA THR A 349 -26.07 -2.72 -32.30
C THR A 349 -26.44 -1.35 -32.89
N PRO A 350 -26.59 -0.29 -32.09
CA PRO A 350 -26.48 -0.25 -30.62
C PRO A 350 -27.72 -0.85 -29.93
N ILE A 351 -27.49 -1.81 -29.03
CA ILE A 351 -28.58 -2.50 -28.33
C ILE A 351 -29.14 -1.57 -27.24
N LEU A 352 -30.42 -1.20 -27.38
CA LEU A 352 -31.11 -0.38 -26.38
C LEU A 352 -31.73 -1.29 -25.31
N TRP A 353 -31.03 -1.41 -24.19
CA TRP A 353 -31.55 -2.07 -22.99
C TRP A 353 -32.38 -1.10 -22.15
N ARG A 354 -33.46 -1.61 -21.55
CA ARG A 354 -34.31 -0.86 -20.62
C ARG A 354 -34.56 -1.69 -19.38
N ASN A 355 -34.50 -1.07 -18.21
CA ASN A 355 -34.89 -1.70 -16.95
C ASN A 355 -36.34 -2.18 -17.07
N VAL A 356 -36.58 -3.45 -16.77
CA VAL A 356 -37.94 -3.98 -16.65
C VAL A 356 -38.49 -3.49 -15.30
N THR A 357 -39.72 -2.97 -15.30
CA THR A 357 -40.34 -2.37 -14.10
C THR A 357 -41.79 -2.83 -13.89
N ASN A 358 -42.31 -3.62 -14.82
CA ASN A 358 -43.71 -4.06 -14.91
C ASN A 358 -43.90 -5.53 -14.49
N ALA A 359 -43.19 -5.97 -13.46
CA ALA A 359 -43.38 -7.30 -12.87
C ALA A 359 -44.75 -7.40 -12.18
N THR A 360 -45.47 -8.50 -12.42
CA THR A 360 -46.79 -8.75 -11.82
C THR A 360 -46.70 -9.44 -10.47
N VAL A 361 -45.58 -10.11 -10.20
CA VAL A 361 -45.20 -10.66 -8.88
C VAL A 361 -43.69 -10.53 -8.75
N VAL A 362 -43.22 -10.16 -7.55
CA VAL A 362 -41.81 -10.16 -7.15
C VAL A 362 -41.66 -10.99 -5.88
N THR A 363 -40.73 -11.94 -5.87
CA THR A 363 -40.30 -12.65 -4.64
C THR A 363 -38.78 -12.60 -4.51
N ASN A 364 -38.28 -12.67 -3.28
CA ASN A 364 -36.86 -12.44 -2.96
C ASN A 364 -36.09 -13.72 -2.59
N ASN A 365 -36.69 -14.92 -2.71
CA ASN A 365 -35.98 -16.18 -2.48
C ASN A 365 -36.57 -17.39 -3.24
N PRO A 366 -35.94 -17.86 -4.35
CA PRO A 366 -34.95 -17.11 -5.14
C PRO A 366 -35.54 -15.78 -5.64
N ASN A 367 -34.71 -14.88 -6.18
CA ASN A 367 -35.24 -13.67 -6.80
C ASN A 367 -36.07 -14.08 -8.02
N THR A 368 -37.37 -13.78 -8.04
CA THR A 368 -38.24 -14.10 -9.19
C THR A 368 -39.13 -12.95 -9.59
N TRP A 369 -39.22 -12.71 -10.90
CA TRP A 369 -40.13 -11.77 -11.54
C TRP A 369 -41.05 -12.51 -12.50
N ILE A 370 -42.37 -12.29 -12.37
CA ILE A 370 -43.37 -12.79 -13.32
C ILE A 370 -43.75 -11.65 -14.27
N LEU A 371 -43.58 -11.88 -15.58
CA LEU A 371 -43.89 -10.92 -16.64
C LEU A 371 -45.02 -11.45 -17.52
N PRO A 372 -46.01 -10.64 -17.94
CA PRO A 372 -47.03 -11.08 -18.89
C PRO A 372 -46.39 -11.40 -20.24
N ALA A 373 -46.70 -12.55 -20.83
CA ALA A 373 -46.20 -12.89 -22.15
C ALA A 373 -46.89 -12.01 -23.21
N ASN A 374 -46.14 -11.08 -23.78
CA ASN A 374 -46.54 -10.41 -25.02
C ASN A 374 -46.13 -11.30 -26.21
N ASN A 375 -46.93 -11.32 -27.28
CA ASN A 375 -46.66 -12.14 -28.48
C ASN A 375 -45.54 -11.55 -29.37
N THR A 376 -44.58 -10.85 -28.76
CA THR A 376 -43.44 -10.20 -29.40
C THR A 376 -42.14 -10.76 -28.82
N ARG A 377 -41.12 -10.93 -29.67
CA ARG A 377 -39.82 -11.42 -29.20
C ARG A 377 -39.18 -10.37 -28.27
N GLN A 378 -38.80 -10.80 -27.07
CA GLN A 378 -38.02 -10.01 -26.13
C GLN A 378 -36.76 -10.78 -25.74
N PHE A 379 -35.69 -10.04 -25.47
CA PHE A 379 -34.43 -10.55 -24.94
C PHE A 379 -34.24 -9.97 -23.55
N PHE A 380 -33.73 -10.77 -22.61
CA PHE A 380 -33.50 -10.35 -21.24
C PHE A 380 -32.03 -10.53 -20.87
N GLN A 381 -31.50 -9.60 -20.09
CA GLN A 381 -30.22 -9.74 -19.42
C GLN A 381 -30.36 -9.38 -17.93
N LEU A 382 -29.47 -9.94 -17.13
CA LEU A 382 -29.33 -9.63 -15.72
C LEU A 382 -28.00 -8.90 -15.55
N VAL A 383 -28.04 -7.66 -15.08
CA VAL A 383 -26.87 -6.80 -14.90
C VAL A 383 -26.82 -6.30 -13.47
N SER A 384 -25.62 -5.90 -13.01
CA SER A 384 -25.47 -5.14 -11.77
C SER A 384 -26.40 -3.92 -11.82
N GLU A 385 -27.05 -3.60 -10.71
CA GLU A 385 -27.84 -2.37 -10.55
C GLU A 385 -27.02 -1.13 -10.90
N VAL A 386 -25.74 -1.13 -10.51
CA VAL A 386 -24.78 -0.08 -10.86
C VAL A 386 -23.81 -0.62 -11.90
N ASP A 387 -23.80 -0.02 -13.10
CA ASP A 387 -22.87 -0.34 -14.17
C ASP A 387 -21.45 0.21 -13.86
N PRO A 388 -20.44 -0.63 -13.63
CA PRO A 388 -19.08 -0.19 -13.33
C PRO A 388 -18.32 0.34 -14.56
N THR A 389 -18.85 0.22 -15.77
CA THR A 389 -18.12 0.53 -17.02
C THR A 389 -18.20 1.99 -17.45
N THR A 390 -19.05 2.79 -16.81
CA THR A 390 -19.22 4.22 -17.13
C THR A 390 -19.57 5.08 -15.92
N MET A 391 -19.12 6.34 -15.92
CA MET A 391 -19.60 7.38 -15.02
C MET A 391 -20.93 8.02 -15.45
N TYR A 392 -21.38 7.81 -16.70
CA TYR A 392 -22.63 8.42 -17.16
C TYR A 392 -23.83 7.98 -16.32
N HIS A 393 -24.66 8.98 -16.03
CA HIS A 393 -25.87 8.95 -15.24
C HIS A 393 -25.69 8.43 -13.80
N LYS A 394 -24.53 8.73 -13.18
CA LYS A 394 -24.25 8.40 -11.79
C LYS A 394 -24.14 9.63 -10.88
N LEU A 395 -24.63 9.46 -9.66
CA LEU A 395 -24.37 10.34 -8.54
C LEU A 395 -23.36 9.64 -7.62
N LEU A 396 -22.09 10.02 -7.74
CA LEU A 396 -20.98 9.46 -6.97
C LEU A 396 -20.61 10.41 -5.83
N MET A 397 -20.37 9.89 -4.63
CA MET A 397 -20.05 10.72 -3.47
C MET A 397 -18.57 10.70 -3.12
N GLY A 398 -18.04 11.78 -2.56
CA GLY A 398 -16.75 11.72 -1.84
C GLY A 398 -16.86 10.84 -0.61
N TYR A 399 -15.82 10.04 -0.34
CA TYR A 399 -15.73 9.18 0.85
C TYR A 399 -14.33 9.32 1.46
N GLN A 400 -14.27 9.81 2.69
CA GLN A 400 -13.01 10.16 3.35
C GLN A 400 -12.35 8.94 3.99
N GLY A 401 -13.11 8.13 4.72
CA GLY A 401 -12.61 6.93 5.40
C GLY A 401 -11.40 7.18 6.31
N TRP A 402 -11.21 8.41 6.80
CA TRP A 402 -10.02 8.82 7.56
C TRP A 402 -10.10 8.56 9.07
N PHE A 403 -11.27 8.13 9.54
CA PHE A 403 -11.57 7.97 10.95
C PHE A 403 -10.83 6.79 11.56
N ALA A 404 -10.04 7.04 12.61
CA ALA A 404 -9.37 6.02 13.40
C ALA A 404 -9.51 6.31 14.91
N CYS A 405 -9.34 5.27 15.72
CA CYS A 405 -9.59 5.28 17.17
C CYS A 405 -8.46 4.57 17.94
N PRO A 406 -8.24 4.88 19.23
CA PRO A 406 -7.39 4.06 20.08
C PRO A 406 -7.91 2.63 20.20
N ASN A 407 -7.01 1.66 20.07
CA ASN A 407 -7.25 0.21 20.10
C ASN A 407 -8.11 -0.35 18.95
N ASP A 408 -8.22 0.35 17.81
CA ASP A 408 -8.91 -0.16 16.61
C ASP A 408 -8.06 -1.13 15.76
N GLY A 409 -6.78 -1.30 16.11
CA GLY A 409 -5.81 -2.13 15.38
C GLY A 409 -5.01 -1.36 14.32
N SER A 410 -5.33 -0.09 14.07
CA SER A 410 -4.58 0.77 13.16
C SER A 410 -3.25 1.21 13.78
N ALA A 411 -2.23 1.38 12.93
CA ALA A 411 -0.90 1.82 13.37
C ALA A 411 -0.88 3.22 14.06
N PRO A 412 -1.72 4.21 13.68
CA PRO A 412 -1.82 5.47 14.42
C PRO A 412 -2.29 5.32 15.88
N ASN A 413 -3.10 4.28 16.18
CA ASN A 413 -3.60 3.94 17.52
C ASN A 413 -4.07 5.15 18.36
N ARG A 414 -4.81 6.06 17.71
CA ARG A 414 -5.22 7.35 18.25
C ARG A 414 -6.49 7.83 17.59
N TRP A 415 -7.15 8.82 18.19
CA TRP A 415 -8.24 9.53 17.53
C TRP A 415 -7.70 10.30 16.32
N VAL A 416 -8.28 10.03 15.15
CA VAL A 416 -7.98 10.69 13.88
C VAL A 416 -9.30 11.20 13.28
N HIS A 417 -9.31 12.47 12.87
CA HIS A 417 -10.48 13.25 12.42
C HIS A 417 -11.68 13.40 13.39
N TRP A 418 -11.77 12.60 14.45
CA TRP A 418 -12.77 12.80 15.52
C TRP A 418 -12.39 13.88 16.54
N PHE A 419 -11.12 13.89 16.99
CA PHE A 419 -10.68 14.79 18.06
C PHE A 419 -9.24 15.28 17.81
N ARG A 420 -8.94 16.51 18.22
CA ARG A 420 -7.61 17.15 18.09
C ARG A 420 -6.47 16.41 18.77
N ASN A 421 -6.77 15.55 19.75
CA ASN A 421 -5.81 14.81 20.55
C ASN A 421 -6.49 13.58 21.18
N ASN A 422 -5.73 12.78 21.93
CA ASN A 422 -6.23 11.54 22.52
C ASN A 422 -7.16 11.69 23.76
N ASN A 423 -7.69 12.89 24.03
CA ASN A 423 -8.77 13.11 24.99
C ASN A 423 -10.11 13.36 24.25
N PRO A 424 -10.98 12.34 24.09
CA PRO A 424 -12.21 12.41 23.30
C PRO A 424 -13.35 13.14 24.05
N ALA A 425 -13.10 14.38 24.43
CA ALA A 425 -14.03 15.29 25.08
C ALA A 425 -14.53 16.35 24.10
N ALA A 426 -15.69 16.94 24.38
CA ALA A 426 -16.39 17.88 23.48
C ALA A 426 -15.53 19.07 23.04
N THR A 427 -14.71 19.61 23.95
CA THR A 427 -13.78 20.72 23.68
C THR A 427 -12.68 20.39 22.67
N ASN A 428 -12.44 19.10 22.39
CA ASN A 428 -11.45 18.64 21.43
C ASN A 428 -12.07 18.15 20.12
N ALA A 429 -13.40 18.02 20.02
CA ALA A 429 -14.08 17.51 18.82
C ALA A 429 -13.76 18.39 17.60
N THR A 430 -13.57 17.76 16.44
CA THR A 430 -13.25 18.43 15.16
C THR A 430 -14.39 18.42 14.16
N PHE A 431 -15.58 17.96 14.56
CA PHE A 431 -16.70 17.67 13.67
C PHE A 431 -18.03 18.19 14.20
N ASP A 432 -18.92 18.59 13.29
CA ASP A 432 -20.20 19.20 13.64
C ASP A 432 -21.36 18.20 13.57
N LEU A 433 -21.29 17.16 12.73
CA LEU A 433 -22.37 16.17 12.57
C LEU A 433 -22.08 14.89 13.36
N TRP A 434 -22.97 14.53 14.28
CA TRP A 434 -22.84 13.25 14.99
C TRP A 434 -23.40 12.09 14.15
N PRO A 435 -22.62 11.03 13.85
CA PRO A 435 -23.10 9.87 13.11
C PRO A 435 -24.15 9.08 13.90
N ASP A 436 -25.14 8.54 13.20
CA ASP A 436 -26.08 7.57 13.78
C ASP A 436 -25.39 6.20 13.88
N THR A 437 -24.90 5.89 15.08
CA THR A 437 -24.22 4.63 15.38
C THR A 437 -25.16 3.51 15.84
N SER A 438 -26.48 3.68 15.75
CA SER A 438 -27.46 2.73 16.30
C SER A 438 -27.48 1.35 15.61
N GLU A 439 -27.03 1.29 14.36
CA GLU A 439 -26.92 0.05 13.58
C GLU A 439 -25.53 -0.62 13.65
N LEU A 440 -24.54 -0.01 14.34
CA LEU A 440 -23.19 -0.55 14.42
C LEU A 440 -23.07 -1.56 15.59
N ASP A 441 -22.36 -2.65 15.35
CA ASP A 441 -22.17 -3.70 16.35
C ASP A 441 -21.11 -3.29 17.41
N PRO A 442 -21.05 -3.93 18.59
CA PRO A 442 -20.14 -3.51 19.67
C PRO A 442 -18.64 -3.53 19.34
N ASP A 443 -18.22 -4.35 18.37
CA ASP A 443 -16.85 -4.45 17.85
C ASP A 443 -16.48 -3.34 16.84
N GLU A 444 -17.46 -2.54 16.42
CA GLU A 444 -17.29 -1.37 15.55
C GLU A 444 -17.14 -0.06 16.35
N LEU A 445 -17.39 -0.08 17.67
CA LEU A 445 -17.71 1.10 18.48
C LEU A 445 -16.72 1.40 19.62
N PHE A 446 -16.03 2.52 19.50
CA PHE A 446 -15.00 3.02 20.40
C PHE A 446 -15.55 4.08 21.36
N ALA A 447 -15.19 3.98 22.64
CA ALA A 447 -15.75 4.81 23.70
C ALA A 447 -15.13 6.21 23.74
N THR A 448 -15.97 7.25 23.76
CA THR A 448 -15.56 8.64 23.99
C THR A 448 -15.70 9.02 25.47
N SER A 449 -15.29 10.25 25.83
CA SER A 449 -15.56 10.84 27.16
C SER A 449 -16.97 11.46 27.26
N LEU A 450 -17.81 11.28 26.23
CA LEU A 450 -19.14 11.87 26.09
C LEU A 450 -20.24 10.88 26.47
N THR A 451 -21.40 11.39 26.88
CA THR A 451 -22.58 10.59 27.20
C THR A 451 -23.84 11.17 26.56
N TYR A 452 -24.82 10.33 26.24
CA TYR A 452 -26.16 10.78 25.90
C TYR A 452 -26.89 11.33 27.14
N SER A 453 -28.06 11.94 26.93
CA SER A 453 -28.89 12.56 27.98
C SER A 453 -29.38 11.58 29.07
N ASN A 454 -29.45 10.28 28.75
CA ASN A 454 -29.77 9.19 29.67
C ASN A 454 -28.53 8.67 30.45
N GLY A 455 -27.35 9.24 30.23
CA GLY A 455 -26.09 8.84 30.86
C GLY A 455 -25.36 7.66 30.20
N SER A 456 -25.88 7.06 29.11
CA SER A 456 -25.15 6.00 28.42
C SER A 456 -23.96 6.58 27.62
N PRO A 457 -22.83 5.84 27.49
CA PRO A 457 -21.66 6.34 26.75
C PRO A 457 -21.96 6.58 25.28
N ALA A 458 -21.55 7.75 24.77
CA ALA A 458 -21.55 8.03 23.34
C ALA A 458 -20.29 7.44 22.71
N LYS A 459 -20.45 6.77 21.56
CA LYS A 459 -19.40 6.02 20.88
C LYS A 459 -19.31 6.42 19.41
N LEU A 460 -18.12 6.25 18.85
CA LEU A 460 -17.79 6.54 17.45
C LEU A 460 -17.11 5.33 16.82
N TYR A 461 -16.92 5.36 15.49
CA TYR A 461 -16.40 4.23 14.72
C TYR A 461 -14.99 4.48 14.18
N SER A 462 -14.33 3.42 13.71
CA SER A 462 -13.09 3.51 12.92
C SER A 462 -13.31 2.91 11.53
N ALA A 463 -12.89 3.63 10.48
CA ALA A 463 -12.90 3.15 9.09
C ALA A 463 -11.83 2.08 8.81
N PHE A 464 -10.86 1.90 9.73
CA PHE A 464 -9.95 0.77 9.73
C PHE A 464 -10.70 -0.57 9.93
N ASN A 465 -11.81 -0.57 10.68
CA ASN A 465 -12.65 -1.76 10.83
C ASN A 465 -13.42 -2.03 9.52
N GLN A 466 -13.14 -3.18 8.90
CA GLN A 466 -13.79 -3.61 7.66
C GLN A 466 -15.31 -3.66 7.79
N LYS A 467 -15.84 -4.10 8.93
CA LYS A 467 -17.28 -4.27 9.19
C LYS A 467 -18.05 -2.94 9.08
N THR A 468 -17.42 -1.85 9.50
CA THR A 468 -17.99 -0.50 9.43
C THR A 468 -18.03 0.03 8.00
N VAL A 469 -16.96 -0.19 7.22
CA VAL A 469 -16.98 0.16 5.80
C VAL A 469 -17.99 -0.70 5.03
N MET A 470 -18.09 -2.00 5.33
CA MET A 470 -19.15 -2.87 4.80
C MET A 470 -20.55 -2.33 5.17
N ARG A 471 -20.77 -1.86 6.41
CA ARG A 471 -22.03 -1.20 6.84
C ARG A 471 -22.34 0.03 5.99
N HIS A 472 -21.35 0.88 5.73
CA HIS A 472 -21.50 2.07 4.88
C HIS A 472 -21.92 1.68 3.44
N PHE A 473 -21.28 0.67 2.86
CA PHE A 473 -21.64 0.14 1.54
C PHE A 473 -23.00 -0.56 1.51
N LYS A 474 -23.40 -1.22 2.61
CA LYS A 474 -24.76 -1.74 2.77
C LYS A 474 -25.78 -0.60 2.78
N TRP A 475 -25.52 0.50 3.49
CA TRP A 475 -26.42 1.67 3.46
C TRP A 475 -26.54 2.29 2.06
N MET A 476 -25.45 2.29 1.28
CA MET A 476 -25.50 2.71 -0.14
C MET A 476 -26.38 1.77 -0.97
N GLN A 477 -26.28 0.45 -0.79
CA GLN A 477 -27.15 -0.54 -1.45
C GLN A 477 -28.61 -0.39 -1.02
N ASP A 478 -28.88 -0.32 0.29
CA ASP A 478 -30.23 -0.18 0.86
C ASP A 478 -30.95 1.09 0.34
N ASN A 479 -30.19 2.10 -0.09
CA ASN A 479 -30.68 3.35 -0.65
C ASN A 479 -30.43 3.48 -2.17
N HIS A 480 -30.03 2.42 -2.87
CA HIS A 480 -29.83 2.41 -4.33
C HIS A 480 -28.85 3.49 -4.86
N LEU A 481 -27.81 3.82 -4.08
CA LEU A 481 -26.77 4.77 -4.47
C LEU A 481 -25.76 4.11 -5.43
N ASP A 482 -25.12 4.90 -6.29
CA ASP A 482 -24.17 4.35 -7.28
C ASP A 482 -22.86 3.88 -6.63
N GLY A 483 -22.21 4.74 -5.83
CA GLY A 483 -20.89 4.45 -5.26
C GLY A 483 -20.11 5.70 -4.89
N VAL A 484 -18.79 5.55 -4.70
CA VAL A 484 -17.93 6.58 -4.10
C VAL A 484 -16.59 6.80 -4.77
N PHE A 485 -16.05 8.01 -4.60
CA PHE A 485 -14.64 8.31 -4.74
C PHE A 485 -13.98 8.24 -3.36
N LEU A 486 -13.12 7.24 -3.14
CA LEU A 486 -12.33 7.14 -1.92
C LEU A 486 -11.18 8.16 -1.96
N GLN A 487 -11.21 9.13 -1.06
CA GLN A 487 -10.15 10.13 -0.93
C GLN A 487 -8.90 9.57 -0.23
N ARG A 488 -7.74 9.93 -0.78
CA ARG A 488 -6.41 9.64 -0.23
C ARG A 488 -5.63 10.96 -0.15
N PHE A 489 -5.43 11.46 1.06
CA PHE A 489 -4.67 12.70 1.32
C PHE A 489 -3.18 12.42 1.14
N THR A 490 -2.61 12.91 0.05
CA THR A 490 -1.25 12.50 -0.35
C THR A 490 -0.19 12.91 0.68
N GLY A 491 -0.41 14.01 1.42
CA GLY A 491 0.51 14.48 2.46
C GLY A 491 0.73 13.46 3.59
N GLU A 492 -0.26 12.61 3.86
CA GLU A 492 -0.16 11.56 4.88
C GLU A 492 0.55 10.29 4.38
N LEU A 493 0.59 10.05 3.07
CA LEU A 493 1.08 8.80 2.47
C LEU A 493 2.60 8.61 2.61
N SER A 494 3.31 9.63 3.11
CA SER A 494 4.73 9.55 3.49
C SER A 494 4.96 9.03 4.91
N ASP A 495 3.94 9.06 5.78
CA ASP A 495 3.97 8.48 7.12
C ASP A 495 3.59 6.98 7.03
N PRO A 496 4.43 6.04 7.49
CA PRO A 496 4.14 4.60 7.37
C PRO A 496 2.87 4.15 8.09
N ALA A 497 2.48 4.79 9.19
CA ALA A 497 1.29 4.42 9.96
C ALA A 497 0.02 4.89 9.24
N PHE A 498 0.04 6.09 8.66
CA PHE A 498 -1.07 6.56 7.81
C PHE A 498 -1.13 5.81 6.48
N PHE A 499 0.01 5.52 5.83
CA PHE A 499 0.04 4.68 4.64
C PHE A 499 -0.62 3.32 4.88
N ALA A 500 -0.31 2.66 6.00
CA ALA A 500 -0.96 1.41 6.42
C ALA A 500 -2.48 1.57 6.65
N LEU A 501 -2.91 2.61 7.38
CA LEU A 501 -4.33 2.93 7.59
C LEU A 501 -5.06 3.15 6.26
N ARG A 502 -4.53 4.01 5.38
CA ARG A 502 -5.12 4.33 4.07
C ARG A 502 -5.22 3.09 3.18
N ASN A 503 -4.23 2.20 3.22
CA ASN A 503 -4.27 0.94 2.47
C ASN A 503 -5.32 -0.02 3.02
N GLN A 504 -5.47 -0.16 4.34
CA GLN A 504 -6.54 -0.95 4.94
C GLN A 504 -7.93 -0.40 4.60
N VAL A 505 -8.10 0.93 4.60
CA VAL A 505 -9.36 1.58 4.20
C VAL A 505 -9.67 1.34 2.72
N THR A 506 -8.68 1.44 1.82
CA THR A 506 -8.85 1.07 0.40
C THR A 506 -9.24 -0.39 0.22
N ALA A 507 -8.63 -1.30 0.99
CA ALA A 507 -8.99 -2.71 1.07
C ALA A 507 -10.44 -2.94 1.55
N ASN A 508 -10.86 -2.21 2.58
CA ASN A 508 -12.21 -2.27 3.14
C ASN A 508 -13.26 -1.73 2.15
N VAL A 509 -12.95 -0.64 1.46
CA VAL A 509 -13.80 -0.02 0.43
C VAL A 509 -14.00 -0.95 -0.76
N ARG A 510 -12.93 -1.61 -1.24
CA ARG A 510 -13.02 -2.64 -2.28
C ARG A 510 -13.95 -3.78 -1.86
N ALA A 511 -13.81 -4.28 -0.63
CA ALA A 511 -14.66 -5.37 -0.13
C ALA A 511 -16.14 -4.94 -0.03
N GLY A 512 -16.40 -3.73 0.48
CA GLY A 512 -17.75 -3.15 0.54
C GLY A 512 -18.38 -2.98 -0.84
N ALA A 513 -17.62 -2.43 -1.80
CA ALA A 513 -18.02 -2.28 -3.18
C ALA A 513 -18.40 -3.63 -3.84
N GLU A 514 -17.55 -4.65 -3.69
CA GLU A 514 -17.77 -5.98 -4.24
C GLU A 514 -18.95 -6.73 -3.59
N ALA A 515 -19.13 -6.61 -2.27
CA ALA A 515 -20.20 -7.29 -1.54
C ALA A 515 -21.58 -6.65 -1.77
N HIS A 516 -21.63 -5.33 -1.89
CA HIS A 516 -22.87 -4.55 -2.02
C HIS A 516 -23.14 -4.05 -3.44
N GLY A 517 -22.31 -4.46 -4.40
CA GLY A 517 -22.44 -4.14 -5.82
C GLY A 517 -22.45 -2.64 -6.12
N ARG A 518 -21.64 -1.85 -5.40
CA ARG A 518 -21.48 -0.40 -5.58
C ARG A 518 -20.13 -0.13 -6.24
N VAL A 519 -20.00 0.96 -6.99
CA VAL A 519 -18.70 1.28 -7.62
C VAL A 519 -17.77 2.06 -6.69
N PHE A 520 -16.46 1.94 -6.91
CA PHE A 520 -15.47 2.80 -6.26
C PHE A 520 -14.36 3.23 -7.22
N ALA A 521 -13.83 4.44 -7.03
CA ALA A 521 -12.57 4.90 -7.63
C ALA A 521 -11.71 5.58 -6.57
N ILE A 522 -10.40 5.66 -6.82
CA ILE A 522 -9.51 6.49 -6.01
C ILE A 522 -9.67 7.96 -6.41
N MET A 523 -9.67 8.83 -5.41
CA MET A 523 -9.45 10.27 -5.54
C MET A 523 -8.23 10.65 -4.72
N TYR A 524 -7.22 11.23 -5.35
CA TYR A 524 -6.13 11.86 -4.60
C TYR A 524 -6.54 13.26 -4.19
N ASP A 525 -6.41 13.57 -2.91
CA ASP A 525 -6.47 14.95 -2.42
C ASP A 525 -5.04 15.44 -2.17
N ILE A 526 -4.63 16.51 -2.86
CA ILE A 526 -3.28 17.05 -2.75
C ILE A 526 -3.16 18.16 -1.70
N SER A 527 -4.22 18.42 -0.92
CA SER A 527 -4.21 19.33 0.23
C SER A 527 -3.09 18.98 1.21
N GLY A 528 -2.30 19.97 1.62
CA GLY A 528 -1.13 19.79 2.47
C GLY A 528 0.11 19.12 1.83
N GLN A 529 0.01 18.58 0.60
CA GLN A 529 1.13 17.91 -0.07
C GLN A 529 2.28 18.86 -0.42
N PRO A 530 3.53 18.58 0.02
CA PRO A 530 4.72 19.31 -0.41
C PRO A 530 4.94 19.20 -1.92
N THR A 531 5.19 20.34 -2.57
CA THR A 531 5.29 20.44 -4.04
C THR A 531 6.51 19.71 -4.61
N ASN A 532 7.61 19.62 -3.86
CA ASN A 532 8.83 18.89 -4.24
C ASN A 532 8.64 17.37 -4.37
N THR A 533 7.62 16.79 -3.72
CA THR A 533 7.29 15.37 -3.77
C THR A 533 5.90 15.07 -4.36
N LEU A 534 5.13 16.10 -4.72
CA LEU A 534 3.74 16.00 -5.19
C LEU A 534 3.55 14.97 -6.32
N VAL A 535 4.33 15.07 -7.41
CA VAL A 535 4.17 14.16 -8.55
C VAL A 535 4.60 12.75 -8.17
N SER A 536 5.75 12.57 -7.53
CA SER A 536 6.26 11.24 -7.16
C SER A 536 5.37 10.53 -6.14
N GLN A 537 4.77 11.24 -5.18
CA GLN A 537 3.84 10.66 -4.21
C GLN A 537 2.59 10.10 -4.91
N LEU A 538 2.01 10.86 -5.86
CA LEU A 538 0.88 10.42 -6.68
C LEU A 538 1.22 9.19 -7.53
N THR A 539 2.38 9.20 -8.23
CA THR A 539 2.75 8.10 -9.13
C THR A 539 3.13 6.83 -8.37
N ASN A 540 3.82 6.96 -7.24
CA ASN A 540 4.28 5.82 -6.44
C ASN A 540 3.11 5.14 -5.74
N ASP A 541 2.20 5.91 -5.14
CA ASP A 541 1.01 5.34 -4.50
C ASP A 541 0.12 4.63 -5.54
N TRP A 542 -0.14 5.24 -6.70
CA TRP A 542 -0.93 4.58 -7.75
C TRP A 542 -0.30 3.27 -8.22
N THR A 543 1.02 3.27 -8.43
CA THR A 543 1.78 2.08 -8.82
C THR A 543 1.64 0.98 -7.77
N TYR A 544 1.70 1.31 -6.47
CA TYR A 544 1.48 0.37 -5.38
C TYR A 544 0.03 -0.13 -5.33
N LEU A 545 -0.96 0.76 -5.45
CA LEU A 545 -2.38 0.37 -5.41
C LEU A 545 -2.75 -0.59 -6.54
N VAL A 546 -2.23 -0.38 -7.75
CA VAL A 546 -2.45 -1.28 -8.89
C VAL A 546 -1.64 -2.57 -8.75
N ASN A 547 -0.34 -2.50 -8.48
CA ASN A 547 0.55 -3.67 -8.54
C ASN A 547 0.55 -4.54 -7.26
N ASN A 548 0.17 -3.98 -6.11
CA ASN A 548 0.21 -4.66 -4.81
C ASN A 548 -1.17 -4.86 -4.19
N LEU A 549 -2.09 -3.88 -4.31
CA LEU A 549 -3.48 -4.01 -3.83
C LEU A 549 -4.48 -4.41 -4.92
N HIS A 550 -4.04 -4.53 -6.18
CA HIS A 550 -4.84 -5.02 -7.31
C HIS A 550 -6.18 -4.29 -7.48
N ILE A 551 -6.26 -3.00 -7.12
CA ILE A 551 -7.56 -2.31 -6.95
C ILE A 551 -8.39 -2.27 -8.25
N THR A 552 -7.72 -2.13 -9.39
CA THR A 552 -8.34 -2.06 -10.73
C THR A 552 -8.85 -3.41 -11.24
N ASP A 553 -8.44 -4.50 -10.60
CA ASP A 553 -8.87 -5.87 -10.92
C ASP A 553 -10.24 -6.17 -10.30
N SER A 554 -10.73 -5.32 -9.39
CA SER A 554 -12.09 -5.42 -8.88
C SER A 554 -13.11 -5.20 -10.02
N PRO A 555 -14.16 -6.04 -10.14
CA PRO A 555 -15.23 -5.82 -11.11
C PRO A 555 -16.04 -4.55 -10.83
N PHE A 556 -15.94 -4.02 -9.61
CA PHE A 556 -16.59 -2.78 -9.17
C PHE A 556 -15.64 -1.57 -9.08
N TYR A 557 -14.37 -1.71 -9.50
CA TYR A 557 -13.54 -0.54 -9.75
C TYR A 557 -14.13 0.24 -10.93
N LEU A 558 -14.49 1.49 -10.69
CA LEU A 558 -15.16 2.35 -11.64
C LEU A 558 -14.28 2.57 -12.87
N LYS A 559 -14.85 2.30 -14.03
CA LYS A 559 -14.28 2.52 -15.34
C LYS A 559 -15.13 3.53 -16.09
N HIS A 560 -14.52 4.21 -17.06
CA HIS A 560 -15.22 5.05 -18.01
C HIS A 560 -14.40 5.12 -19.30
N ASN A 561 -15.07 5.05 -20.45
CA ASN A 561 -14.45 4.88 -21.77
C ASN A 561 -13.47 3.69 -21.84
N GLY A 562 -13.83 2.58 -21.17
CA GLY A 562 -13.04 1.34 -21.13
C GLY A 562 -11.83 1.34 -20.19
N LYS A 563 -11.57 2.46 -19.51
CA LYS A 563 -10.37 2.68 -18.68
C LYS A 563 -10.72 2.84 -17.20
N PRO A 564 -9.86 2.40 -16.25
CA PRO A 564 -10.02 2.74 -14.84
C PRO A 564 -10.09 4.26 -14.62
N VAL A 565 -10.99 4.70 -13.74
CA VAL A 565 -11.09 6.11 -13.35
C VAL A 565 -10.12 6.41 -12.21
N ILE A 566 -9.44 7.56 -12.30
CA ILE A 566 -8.69 8.17 -11.20
C ILE A 566 -9.10 9.64 -11.12
N ALA A 567 -9.40 10.13 -9.91
CA ALA A 567 -9.63 11.54 -9.67
C ALA A 567 -8.43 12.19 -8.96
N ILE A 568 -8.15 13.46 -9.27
CA ILE A 568 -7.13 14.25 -8.59
C ILE A 568 -7.73 15.61 -8.21
N TRP A 569 -7.76 15.88 -6.92
CA TRP A 569 -8.37 17.04 -6.30
C TRP A 569 -7.29 18.02 -5.81
N GLY A 570 -7.35 19.28 -6.23
CA GLY A 570 -6.58 20.37 -5.64
C GLY A 570 -5.54 21.08 -6.52
N PHE A 571 -5.33 20.67 -7.78
CA PHE A 571 -4.42 21.37 -8.69
C PHE A 571 -4.93 22.77 -9.08
N GLY A 572 -4.04 23.78 -9.05
CA GLY A 572 -4.31 25.12 -9.54
C GLY A 572 -5.19 26.00 -8.65
N PHE A 573 -5.47 25.60 -7.41
CA PHE A 573 -6.11 26.47 -6.42
C PHE A 573 -5.17 27.61 -5.99
N SER A 574 -5.73 28.81 -5.78
CA SER A 574 -5.01 29.95 -5.23
C SER A 574 -4.58 29.67 -3.78
N GLY A 575 -3.37 30.07 -3.41
CA GLY A 575 -2.80 29.77 -2.08
C GLY A 575 -2.04 28.44 -2.01
N ARG A 576 -1.85 27.76 -3.14
CA ARG A 576 -0.93 26.62 -3.29
C ARG A 576 0.21 26.95 -4.25
N ASP A 577 1.38 26.37 -3.99
CA ASP A 577 2.60 26.56 -4.79
C ASP A 577 2.79 25.50 -5.88
N ASP A 578 1.77 24.69 -6.18
CA ASP A 578 1.83 23.76 -7.32
C ASP A 578 1.85 24.52 -8.65
N THR A 579 2.51 23.93 -9.64
CA THR A 579 2.76 24.54 -10.95
C THR A 579 1.99 23.84 -12.07
N PRO A 580 1.67 24.55 -13.18
CA PRO A 580 1.08 23.95 -14.38
C PRO A 580 1.88 22.74 -14.90
N GLN A 581 3.22 22.79 -14.77
CA GLN A 581 4.12 21.71 -15.17
C GLN A 581 3.90 20.44 -14.33
N GLN A 582 3.77 20.56 -13.01
CA GLN A 582 3.49 19.42 -12.12
C GLN A 582 2.09 18.85 -12.37
N GLY A 583 1.09 19.71 -12.56
CA GLY A 583 -0.27 19.30 -12.96
C GLY A 583 -0.25 18.50 -14.26
N GLN A 584 0.42 19.02 -15.30
CA GLN A 584 0.52 18.31 -16.58
C GLN A 584 1.31 17.00 -16.48
N GLN A 585 2.38 16.94 -15.69
CA GLN A 585 3.16 15.73 -15.45
C GLN A 585 2.31 14.63 -14.79
N ALA A 586 1.55 14.97 -13.75
CA ALA A 586 0.66 14.02 -13.07
C ALA A 586 -0.41 13.49 -14.04
N ILE A 587 -1.11 14.37 -14.77
CA ILE A 587 -2.15 13.97 -15.74
C ILE A 587 -1.55 13.07 -16.83
N ASN A 588 -0.38 13.42 -17.36
CA ASN A 588 0.30 12.63 -18.40
C ASN A 588 0.68 11.23 -17.89
N PHE A 589 1.14 11.09 -16.63
CA PHE A 589 1.40 9.80 -16.02
C PHE A 589 0.15 8.93 -16.00
N PHE A 590 -0.97 9.41 -15.43
CA PHE A 590 -2.18 8.60 -15.31
C PHE A 590 -2.78 8.21 -16.66
N LYS A 591 -2.72 9.10 -17.67
CA LYS A 591 -3.13 8.76 -19.03
C LYS A 591 -2.23 7.73 -19.69
N SER A 592 -0.93 7.77 -19.40
CA SER A 592 0.05 6.76 -19.87
C SER A 592 -0.14 5.41 -19.17
N ALA A 593 -0.55 5.43 -17.89
CA ALA A 593 -1.00 4.27 -17.12
C ALA A 593 -2.41 3.78 -17.53
N GLY A 594 -2.95 4.25 -18.65
CA GLY A 594 -4.21 3.75 -19.22
C GLY A 594 -5.48 4.21 -18.50
N CYS A 595 -5.42 5.25 -17.66
CA CYS A 595 -6.58 5.73 -16.90
C CYS A 595 -7.41 6.79 -17.66
N THR A 596 -8.65 6.96 -17.22
CA THR A 596 -9.48 8.17 -17.44
C THR A 596 -9.28 9.07 -16.23
N VAL A 597 -8.89 10.34 -16.45
CA VAL A 597 -8.47 11.24 -15.38
C VAL A 597 -9.50 12.34 -15.13
N MET A 598 -10.10 12.34 -13.93
CA MET A 598 -11.02 13.37 -13.45
C MET A 598 -10.26 14.45 -12.66
N GLY A 599 -10.51 15.72 -12.98
CA GLY A 599 -9.93 16.87 -12.28
C GLY A 599 -10.92 17.49 -11.29
N GLY A 600 -10.56 17.45 -10.01
CA GLY A 600 -11.18 18.22 -8.94
C GLY A 600 -10.60 19.63 -8.89
N LEU A 601 -11.30 20.59 -9.49
CA LEU A 601 -10.77 21.90 -9.86
C LEU A 601 -11.29 23.05 -8.97
N PRO A 602 -10.58 24.19 -8.96
CA PRO A 602 -11.12 25.46 -8.50
C PRO A 602 -12.47 25.80 -9.16
N THR A 603 -13.34 26.51 -8.44
CA THR A 603 -14.65 26.95 -8.96
C THR A 603 -14.50 27.72 -10.27
N TYR A 604 -13.49 28.59 -10.36
CA TYR A 604 -13.33 29.53 -11.47
C TYR A 604 -12.26 29.11 -12.49
N TRP A 605 -12.01 27.80 -12.63
CA TRP A 605 -11.02 27.20 -13.56
C TRP A 605 -11.09 27.74 -15.00
N ARG A 606 -12.28 28.10 -15.48
CA ARG A 606 -12.50 28.65 -16.83
C ARG A 606 -12.01 30.08 -16.99
N THR A 607 -12.04 30.88 -15.92
CA THR A 607 -11.75 32.33 -15.92
C THR A 607 -10.46 32.72 -15.20
N LEU A 608 -9.80 31.78 -14.52
CA LEU A 608 -8.51 31.98 -13.81
C LEU A 608 -8.54 33.16 -12.83
N ASN A 609 -9.55 33.20 -11.96
CA ASN A 609 -9.71 34.25 -10.94
C ASN A 609 -10.23 33.67 -9.61
N ASN A 610 -10.41 34.52 -8.60
CA ASN A 610 -10.89 34.15 -7.25
C ASN A 610 -10.07 33.00 -6.61
N ASP A 611 -10.63 31.79 -6.58
CA ASP A 611 -10.00 30.60 -5.97
C ASP A 611 -9.02 29.86 -6.89
N THR A 612 -8.82 30.38 -8.11
CA THR A 612 -7.97 29.79 -9.15
C THR A 612 -6.69 30.60 -9.32
N GLN A 613 -5.55 29.93 -9.49
CA GLN A 613 -4.30 30.60 -9.87
C GLN A 613 -4.43 31.35 -11.22
N THR A 614 -3.89 32.56 -11.29
CA THR A 614 -4.04 33.47 -12.44
C THR A 614 -3.08 33.18 -13.61
N ASN A 615 -2.14 32.25 -13.46
CA ASN A 615 -1.19 31.89 -14.51
C ASN A 615 -1.92 31.24 -15.70
N ALA A 616 -1.88 31.89 -16.86
CA ALA A 616 -2.56 31.45 -18.09
C ALA A 616 -2.22 30.01 -18.52
N ALA A 617 -1.05 29.49 -18.14
CA ALA A 617 -0.65 28.10 -18.40
C ALA A 617 -1.51 27.05 -17.69
N TRP A 618 -2.33 27.40 -16.69
CA TRP A 618 -3.32 26.48 -16.11
C TRP A 618 -4.49 26.15 -17.04
N SER A 619 -4.88 27.09 -17.92
CA SER A 619 -6.01 26.92 -18.85
C SER A 619 -5.93 25.67 -19.75
N PRO A 620 -4.78 25.33 -20.37
CA PRO A 620 -4.61 24.06 -21.08
C PRO A 620 -4.51 22.85 -20.15
N VAL A 621 -3.91 22.98 -18.96
CA VAL A 621 -3.77 21.87 -17.99
C VAL A 621 -5.15 21.39 -17.52
N PHE A 622 -6.05 22.31 -17.15
CA PHE A 622 -7.43 21.98 -16.79
C PHE A 622 -8.19 21.28 -17.94
N ARG A 623 -7.93 21.68 -19.19
CA ARG A 623 -8.50 21.03 -20.40
C ARG A 623 -7.76 19.76 -20.83
N SER A 624 -6.75 19.33 -20.06
CA SER A 624 -6.07 18.06 -20.27
C SER A 624 -6.64 16.92 -19.41
N PHE A 625 -7.42 17.21 -18.36
CA PHE A 625 -8.30 16.20 -17.73
C PHE A 625 -9.33 15.69 -18.73
N ASP A 626 -9.86 14.48 -18.52
CA ASP A 626 -10.93 13.90 -19.33
C ASP A 626 -12.32 14.35 -18.83
N ILE A 627 -12.47 14.44 -17.50
CA ILE A 627 -13.68 14.89 -16.79
C ILE A 627 -13.32 16.06 -15.88
N ILE A 628 -14.10 17.14 -15.91
CA ILE A 628 -13.88 18.35 -15.11
C ILE A 628 -14.96 18.46 -14.02
N SER A 629 -14.54 18.61 -12.76
CA SER A 629 -15.42 18.76 -11.61
C SER A 629 -14.97 19.93 -10.72
N PRO A 630 -15.53 21.14 -10.91
CA PRO A 630 -15.17 22.30 -10.12
C PRO A 630 -15.90 22.29 -8.76
N TRP A 631 -15.18 22.64 -7.69
CA TRP A 631 -15.75 22.73 -6.34
C TRP A 631 -16.86 23.77 -6.25
N SER A 632 -17.87 23.47 -5.43
CA SER A 632 -19.01 24.37 -5.19
C SER A 632 -19.35 24.57 -3.72
N VAL A 633 -18.81 23.75 -2.80
CA VAL A 633 -19.10 23.85 -1.36
C VAL A 633 -18.66 25.22 -0.83
N GLY A 634 -19.55 25.83 -0.05
CA GLY A 634 -19.34 27.18 0.50
C GLY A 634 -19.40 28.33 -0.52
N ARG A 635 -19.66 28.09 -1.81
CA ARG A 635 -19.77 29.15 -2.84
C ARG A 635 -21.14 29.83 -2.88
N TYR A 636 -22.15 29.20 -2.30
CA TYR A 636 -23.52 29.70 -2.14
C TYR A 636 -24.21 28.96 -0.99
N GLY A 637 -25.18 29.59 -0.32
CA GLY A 637 -25.83 29.04 0.88
C GLY A 637 -27.35 28.86 0.81
N ASP A 638 -27.98 29.14 -0.33
CA ASP A 638 -29.44 29.04 -0.50
C ASP A 638 -29.84 28.71 -1.95
N ASN A 639 -31.15 28.56 -2.18
CA ASN A 639 -31.72 28.21 -3.49
C ASN A 639 -31.52 29.29 -4.57
N SER A 640 -31.48 30.57 -4.20
CA SER A 640 -31.21 31.69 -5.13
C SER A 640 -29.73 31.72 -5.50
N GLY A 641 -28.84 31.50 -4.53
CA GLY A 641 -27.42 31.28 -4.75
C GLY A 641 -27.14 30.09 -5.67
N ALA A 642 -27.83 28.96 -5.48
CA ALA A 642 -27.74 27.79 -6.36
C ALA A 642 -28.23 28.07 -7.79
N ASP A 643 -29.28 28.87 -7.97
CA ASP A 643 -29.78 29.30 -9.28
C ASP A 643 -28.79 30.24 -9.99
N ASN A 644 -28.22 31.19 -9.26
CA ASN A 644 -27.19 32.10 -9.75
C ASN A 644 -25.90 31.34 -10.10
N PHE A 645 -25.50 30.35 -9.30
CA PHE A 645 -24.34 29.50 -9.58
C PHE A 645 -24.57 28.67 -10.85
N ARG A 646 -25.78 28.14 -11.06
CA ARG A 646 -26.15 27.43 -12.30
C ARG A 646 -25.95 28.31 -13.54
N LEU A 647 -26.45 29.54 -13.49
CA LEU A 647 -26.39 30.48 -14.61
C LEU A 647 -24.96 30.96 -14.91
N ASN A 648 -24.17 31.25 -13.88
CA ASN A 648 -22.88 31.91 -14.02
C ASN A 648 -21.68 30.94 -14.11
N GLN A 649 -21.80 29.72 -13.57
CA GLN A 649 -20.75 28.69 -13.59
C GLN A 649 -21.18 27.43 -14.36
N ILE A 650 -22.18 26.67 -13.89
CA ILE A 650 -22.52 25.33 -14.46
C ILE A 650 -22.79 25.40 -15.97
N VAL A 651 -23.66 26.30 -16.43
CA VAL A 651 -24.01 26.41 -17.86
C VAL A 651 -22.79 26.78 -18.75
N PRO A 652 -22.04 27.87 -18.48
CA PRO A 652 -20.88 28.21 -19.30
C PRO A 652 -19.70 27.24 -19.14
N ASP A 653 -19.54 26.58 -17.99
CA ASP A 653 -18.50 25.58 -17.77
C ASP A 653 -18.78 24.29 -18.54
N LEU A 654 -20.01 23.78 -18.50
CA LEU A 654 -20.44 22.62 -19.30
C LEU A 654 -20.22 22.87 -20.79
N ALA A 655 -20.58 24.07 -21.27
CA ALA A 655 -20.34 24.47 -22.65
C ALA A 655 -18.83 24.51 -22.99
N ALA A 656 -17.99 25.06 -22.10
CA ALA A 656 -16.54 25.14 -22.29
C ALA A 656 -15.84 23.78 -22.22
N ALA A 657 -16.27 22.87 -21.35
CA ALA A 657 -15.81 21.50 -21.28
C ALA A 657 -16.19 20.74 -22.56
N THR A 658 -17.46 20.80 -22.96
CA THR A 658 -17.97 20.16 -24.19
C THR A 658 -17.20 20.65 -25.43
N SER A 659 -16.95 21.95 -25.54
CA SER A 659 -16.19 22.56 -26.66
C SER A 659 -14.71 22.12 -26.68
N ALA A 660 -14.15 21.72 -25.53
CA ALA A 660 -12.82 21.14 -25.41
C ALA A 660 -12.81 19.60 -25.55
N GLY A 661 -13.95 18.97 -25.86
CA GLY A 661 -14.10 17.51 -25.91
C GLY A 661 -13.96 16.84 -24.54
N ARG A 662 -14.33 17.56 -23.46
CA ARG A 662 -14.28 17.11 -22.06
C ARG A 662 -15.65 17.01 -21.45
N GLU A 663 -15.77 16.12 -20.49
CA GLU A 663 -17.00 15.90 -19.76
C GLU A 663 -17.03 16.73 -18.47
N TYR A 664 -18.22 16.93 -17.91
CA TYR A 664 -18.43 17.86 -16.81
C TYR A 664 -19.31 17.25 -15.71
N MET A 665 -18.85 17.33 -14.48
CA MET A 665 -19.45 16.73 -13.30
C MET A 665 -19.57 17.77 -12.18
N PRO A 666 -20.68 18.52 -12.07
CA PRO A 666 -20.86 19.50 -11.02
C PRO A 666 -20.89 18.87 -9.63
N VAL A 667 -20.34 19.59 -8.65
CA VAL A 667 -20.42 19.26 -7.22
C VAL A 667 -21.73 19.80 -6.63
N ILE A 668 -22.41 19.00 -5.81
CA ILE A 668 -23.57 19.39 -4.99
C ILE A 668 -23.39 18.91 -3.55
N PHE A 669 -23.99 19.60 -2.58
CA PHE A 669 -23.79 19.34 -1.14
C PHE A 669 -25.06 19.61 -0.30
N PRO A 670 -25.30 18.90 0.82
CA PRO A 670 -26.56 18.97 1.55
C PRO A 670 -26.70 20.21 2.45
N GLY A 671 -25.58 20.80 2.84
CA GLY A 671 -25.42 21.93 3.76
C GLY A 671 -23.96 21.96 4.23
N PHE A 672 -23.63 22.84 5.18
CA PHE A 672 -22.24 23.03 5.64
C PHE A 672 -22.19 23.59 7.07
N SER A 673 -21.31 23.04 7.91
CA SER A 673 -21.05 23.52 9.27
C SER A 673 -19.70 23.00 9.75
N TRP A 674 -18.88 23.88 10.32
CA TRP A 674 -17.49 23.60 10.72
C TRP A 674 -17.09 24.37 11.98
N THR A 675 -18.04 24.58 12.90
CA THR A 675 -17.82 25.31 14.16
C THR A 675 -16.76 24.62 15.00
N ASN A 676 -16.84 23.29 15.16
CA ASN A 676 -15.90 22.52 15.97
C ASN A 676 -14.53 22.36 15.31
N LEU A 677 -14.42 22.45 13.98
CA LEU A 677 -13.13 22.43 13.27
C LEU A 677 -12.44 23.80 13.30
N ASN A 678 -13.11 24.83 12.75
CA ASN A 678 -12.53 26.11 12.35
C ASN A 678 -13.20 27.35 13.00
N SER A 679 -14.02 27.16 14.05
CA SER A 679 -14.76 28.26 14.72
C SER A 679 -15.70 29.04 13.79
N GLY A 680 -16.17 28.42 12.70
CA GLY A 680 -17.14 29.01 11.80
C GLY A 680 -18.55 29.09 12.39
N PRO A 681 -19.50 29.80 11.72
CA PRO A 681 -20.89 29.84 12.12
C PRO A 681 -21.52 28.44 12.23
N PHE A 682 -22.30 28.23 13.29
CA PHE A 682 -23.01 26.97 13.50
C PHE A 682 -24.18 26.85 12.51
N ASN A 683 -24.26 25.72 11.81
CA ASN A 683 -25.20 25.49 10.69
C ASN A 683 -25.08 26.58 9.60
N GLN A 684 -23.84 26.95 9.23
CA GLN A 684 -23.53 28.05 8.31
C GLN A 684 -24.30 28.01 6.99
N ILE A 685 -24.54 26.82 6.43
CA ILE A 685 -25.44 26.62 5.29
C ILE A 685 -26.53 25.63 5.70
N PRO A 686 -27.74 26.11 6.03
CA PRO A 686 -28.89 25.29 6.39
C PRO A 686 -29.27 24.29 5.29
N ARG A 687 -29.63 23.07 5.70
CA ARG A 687 -30.02 21.98 4.79
C ARG A 687 -31.46 22.13 4.30
N ASN A 688 -32.29 22.90 5.01
CA ASN A 688 -33.67 23.27 4.68
C ASN A 688 -34.54 22.05 4.32
N GLY A 689 -34.51 21.01 5.16
CA GLY A 689 -35.25 19.76 4.93
C GLY A 689 -34.81 18.96 3.70
N GLY A 690 -33.69 19.29 3.08
CA GLY A 690 -33.22 18.73 1.81
C GLY A 690 -33.58 19.56 0.57
N THR A 691 -34.39 20.61 0.70
CA THR A 691 -34.77 21.45 -0.46
C THR A 691 -33.57 22.14 -1.12
N PHE A 692 -32.55 22.49 -0.34
CA PHE A 692 -31.29 23.06 -0.82
C PHE A 692 -30.50 22.07 -1.68
N TYR A 693 -30.38 20.81 -1.24
CA TYR A 693 -29.75 19.74 -2.01
C TYR A 693 -30.53 19.44 -3.30
N TRP A 694 -31.86 19.31 -3.19
CA TRP A 694 -32.72 19.04 -4.34
C TRP A 694 -32.62 20.14 -5.41
N ARG A 695 -32.53 21.41 -5.00
CA ARG A 695 -32.40 22.53 -5.94
C ARG A 695 -31.11 22.45 -6.76
N GLN A 696 -30.00 22.06 -6.14
CA GLN A 696 -28.72 21.84 -6.83
C GLN A 696 -28.80 20.66 -7.82
N ALA A 697 -29.36 19.53 -7.41
CA ALA A 697 -29.55 18.36 -8.28
C ALA A 697 -30.43 18.71 -9.50
N TYR A 698 -31.58 19.36 -9.29
CA TYR A 698 -32.43 19.89 -10.35
C TYR A 698 -31.66 20.83 -11.29
N ASN A 699 -30.84 21.72 -10.74
CA ASN A 699 -30.05 22.68 -11.49
C ASN A 699 -28.91 22.06 -12.32
N ALA A 700 -28.32 20.94 -11.88
CA ALA A 700 -27.36 20.16 -12.65
C ALA A 700 -28.06 19.43 -13.82
N VAL A 701 -29.08 18.62 -13.53
CA VAL A 701 -29.75 17.79 -14.55
C VAL A 701 -30.42 18.66 -15.62
N ARG A 702 -31.15 19.72 -15.24
CA ARG A 702 -31.81 20.63 -16.21
C ARG A 702 -30.86 21.38 -17.13
N SER A 703 -29.58 21.50 -16.76
CA SER A 703 -28.54 22.13 -17.56
C SER A 703 -27.91 21.15 -18.57
N GLY A 704 -28.27 19.86 -18.53
CA GLY A 704 -27.71 18.82 -19.39
C GLY A 704 -26.49 18.09 -18.82
N CYS A 705 -26.21 18.22 -17.51
CA CYS A 705 -25.15 17.46 -16.87
C CYS A 705 -25.56 15.98 -16.75
N THR A 706 -24.68 15.07 -17.17
CA THR A 706 -24.91 13.61 -17.15
C THR A 706 -24.24 12.90 -15.98
N MET A 707 -23.55 13.63 -15.10
CA MET A 707 -22.87 13.13 -13.91
C MET A 707 -23.04 14.12 -12.76
N ILE A 708 -23.03 13.66 -11.50
CA ILE A 708 -23.09 14.53 -10.31
C ILE A 708 -22.10 14.02 -9.26
N TYR A 709 -21.31 14.92 -8.68
CA TYR A 709 -20.50 14.64 -7.49
C TYR A 709 -21.22 15.10 -6.23
N GLY A 710 -21.51 14.18 -5.31
CA GLY A 710 -22.05 14.48 -3.99
C GLY A 710 -20.93 14.75 -3.00
N ALA A 711 -20.84 15.97 -2.48
CA ALA A 711 -19.96 16.31 -1.37
C ALA A 711 -20.77 16.30 -0.06
N MET A 712 -20.63 15.32 0.84
CA MET A 712 -19.89 14.05 0.75
C MET A 712 -20.63 12.94 1.54
N PHE A 713 -20.16 11.69 1.47
CA PHE A 713 -20.77 10.58 2.21
C PHE A 713 -20.56 10.72 3.73
N ASP A 714 -19.32 10.81 4.20
CA ASP A 714 -18.91 10.73 5.62
C ASP A 714 -18.16 11.98 6.16
N GLU A 715 -18.14 13.09 5.42
CA GLU A 715 -17.51 14.37 5.81
C GLU A 715 -18.28 15.09 6.93
N VAL A 716 -18.05 14.67 8.16
CA VAL A 716 -18.66 15.27 9.36
C VAL A 716 -17.92 16.51 9.86
N ASP A 717 -16.65 16.69 9.47
CA ASP A 717 -15.78 17.80 9.89
C ASP A 717 -16.26 19.13 9.28
N GLU A 718 -16.56 19.15 7.97
CA GLU A 718 -17.19 20.28 7.26
C GLU A 718 -18.73 20.23 7.25
N GLY A 719 -19.35 19.24 7.90
CA GLY A 719 -20.80 19.16 8.02
C GLY A 719 -21.53 18.89 6.70
N THR A 720 -20.83 18.32 5.70
CA THR A 720 -21.39 17.98 4.38
C THR A 720 -21.82 16.51 4.27
N ALA A 721 -21.60 15.69 5.31
CA ALA A 721 -21.96 14.27 5.32
C ALA A 721 -23.45 13.99 4.98
N MET A 722 -23.64 12.86 4.29
CA MET A 722 -24.92 12.37 3.76
C MET A 722 -25.28 10.96 4.24
N PHE A 723 -24.36 10.23 4.87
CA PHE A 723 -24.63 8.98 5.59
C PHE A 723 -25.54 9.19 6.81
N LYS A 724 -25.83 8.13 7.57
CA LYS A 724 -26.81 8.23 8.66
C LYS A 724 -26.31 9.17 9.77
N ILE A 725 -27.03 10.28 9.99
CA ILE A 725 -26.74 11.32 11.00
C ILE A 725 -27.83 11.31 12.08
N ALA A 726 -27.45 11.66 13.32
CA ALA A 726 -28.38 11.88 14.43
C ALA A 726 -29.58 12.80 14.04
N PRO A 727 -30.82 12.26 14.03
CA PRO A 727 -32.03 13.00 13.64
C PRO A 727 -32.35 14.22 14.51
N THR A 728 -32.19 14.09 15.83
CA THR A 728 -32.69 15.05 16.83
C THR A 728 -31.66 15.34 17.93
N PRO A 729 -31.78 16.46 18.68
CA PRO A 729 -30.94 16.74 19.85
C PRO A 729 -30.91 15.63 20.90
N ALA A 730 -31.97 14.81 21.01
CA ALA A 730 -32.02 13.70 21.96
C ALA A 730 -31.05 12.55 21.62
N GLN A 731 -30.57 12.51 20.37
CA GLN A 731 -29.61 11.52 19.86
C GLN A 731 -28.20 12.11 19.70
N LEU A 732 -27.98 13.35 20.16
CA LEU A 732 -26.66 13.94 20.29
C LEU A 732 -26.08 13.67 21.69
N PRO A 733 -24.75 13.70 21.85
CA PRO A 733 -24.15 13.75 23.17
C PRO A 733 -24.63 14.96 23.97
N ALA A 734 -24.79 14.79 25.29
CA ALA A 734 -25.23 15.83 26.20
C ALA A 734 -24.17 16.93 26.45
N GLN A 735 -22.91 16.67 26.08
CA GLN A 735 -21.81 17.64 26.13
C GLN A 735 -21.37 18.02 24.73
N GLY A 736 -21.17 19.32 24.50
CA GLY A 736 -20.70 19.85 23.21
C GLY A 736 -21.81 20.47 22.37
N THR A 737 -21.44 20.85 21.15
CA THR A 737 -22.31 21.52 20.19
C THR A 737 -22.24 20.76 18.88
N PHE A 738 -23.30 20.02 18.54
CA PHE A 738 -23.39 19.21 17.33
C PHE A 738 -24.70 19.54 16.59
N VAL A 739 -24.69 19.40 15.26
CA VAL A 739 -25.81 19.68 14.38
C VAL A 739 -26.68 18.42 14.24
N PRO A 740 -27.93 18.41 14.74
CA PRO A 740 -28.91 17.37 14.43
C PRO A 740 -29.56 17.63 13.06
N LEU A 741 -30.06 16.59 12.39
CA LEU A 741 -30.73 16.78 11.09
C LEU A 741 -31.96 17.71 11.16
N ASN A 742 -32.68 17.72 12.27
CA ASN A 742 -33.88 18.55 12.43
C ASN A 742 -33.64 19.99 12.88
N ILE A 743 -32.39 20.47 12.87
CA ILE A 743 -32.02 21.85 13.26
C ILE A 743 -32.79 22.93 12.49
N ASP A 744 -33.15 22.67 11.23
CA ASP A 744 -33.91 23.59 10.37
C ASP A 744 -35.44 23.49 10.59
N GLY A 745 -35.89 22.94 11.72
CA GLY A 745 -37.30 22.86 12.12
C GLY A 745 -38.12 21.76 11.42
N THR A 746 -37.49 20.88 10.65
CA THR A 746 -38.14 19.74 9.97
C THR A 746 -37.59 18.43 10.55
N ASN A 747 -38.44 17.55 11.07
CA ASN A 747 -37.98 16.22 11.50
C ASN A 747 -37.62 15.36 10.28
N LEU A 748 -36.43 14.76 10.29
CA LEU A 748 -35.88 13.95 9.20
C LEU A 748 -35.40 12.61 9.76
N PRO A 749 -35.62 11.46 9.08
CA PRO A 749 -34.98 10.20 9.46
C PRO A 749 -33.47 10.26 9.23
N SER A 750 -32.68 9.42 9.92
CA SER A 750 -31.21 9.50 9.84
C SER A 750 -30.65 9.25 8.44
N ASP A 751 -31.35 8.44 7.63
CA ASP A 751 -31.02 8.10 6.24
C ASP A 751 -31.58 9.08 5.19
N TRP A 752 -32.14 10.22 5.60
CA TRP A 752 -32.84 11.15 4.70
C TRP A 752 -32.03 11.58 3.47
N TYR A 753 -30.75 11.89 3.65
CA TYR A 753 -29.89 12.35 2.55
C TYR A 753 -29.46 11.20 1.61
N LEU A 754 -29.45 9.96 2.08
CA LEU A 754 -29.29 8.77 1.22
C LEU A 754 -30.53 8.58 0.33
N LYS A 755 -31.73 8.68 0.91
CA LYS A 755 -32.99 8.63 0.14
C LYS A 755 -33.08 9.75 -0.89
N LEU A 756 -32.70 10.98 -0.52
CA LEU A 756 -32.74 12.11 -1.43
C LEU A 756 -31.70 12.02 -2.56
N ALA A 757 -30.52 11.45 -2.29
CA ALA A 757 -29.53 11.15 -3.33
C ALA A 757 -30.02 10.10 -4.33
N ASN A 758 -30.76 9.07 -3.89
CA ASN A 758 -31.41 8.11 -4.78
C ASN A 758 -32.35 8.82 -5.76
N GLU A 759 -33.26 9.65 -5.26
CA GLU A 759 -34.20 10.41 -6.08
C GLU A 759 -33.50 11.36 -7.07
N ALA A 760 -32.38 11.97 -6.67
CA ALA A 760 -31.54 12.77 -7.57
C ALA A 760 -30.89 11.90 -8.66
N GLY A 761 -30.43 10.68 -8.32
CA GLY A 761 -29.93 9.68 -9.26
C GLY A 761 -30.99 9.21 -10.27
N LYS A 762 -32.23 8.95 -9.82
CA LYS A 762 -33.37 8.62 -10.70
C LYS A 762 -33.64 9.73 -11.72
N MET A 763 -33.62 10.98 -11.27
CA MET A 763 -33.78 12.14 -12.15
C MET A 763 -32.61 12.28 -13.14
N LEU A 764 -31.37 12.02 -12.69
CA LEU A 764 -30.17 12.04 -13.54
C LEU A 764 -30.18 10.92 -14.61
N ARG A 765 -30.71 9.73 -14.27
CA ARG A 765 -30.91 8.60 -15.20
C ARG A 765 -32.13 8.75 -16.12
N GLY A 766 -32.95 9.80 -15.92
CA GLY A 766 -34.18 10.01 -16.69
C GLY A 766 -35.31 9.02 -16.35
N GLU A 767 -35.22 8.34 -15.20
CA GLU A 767 -36.25 7.43 -14.69
C GLU A 767 -37.48 8.20 -14.18
N THR A 768 -37.26 9.44 -13.72
CA THR A 768 -38.30 10.41 -13.32
C THR A 768 -38.19 11.69 -14.13
N PRO A 769 -39.29 12.43 -14.38
CA PRO A 769 -39.24 13.73 -15.03
C PRO A 769 -38.33 14.73 -14.29
N ILE A 770 -37.68 15.62 -15.04
CA ILE A 770 -36.90 16.72 -14.48
C ILE A 770 -37.87 17.71 -13.81
N GLN A 771 -37.82 17.80 -12.47
CA GLN A 771 -38.76 18.60 -11.68
C GLN A 771 -38.06 19.38 -10.55
N SER A 772 -38.52 20.61 -10.31
CA SER A 772 -37.99 21.48 -9.25
C SER A 772 -38.51 21.14 -7.85
N THR A 773 -39.60 20.37 -7.76
CA THR A 773 -40.23 19.95 -6.52
C THR A 773 -39.60 18.65 -6.04
N MET A 774 -39.29 18.56 -4.74
CA MET A 774 -38.74 17.36 -4.13
C MET A 774 -39.77 16.21 -4.18
N PRO A 775 -39.43 15.00 -4.65
CA PRO A 775 -40.40 13.93 -4.92
C PRO A 775 -40.79 13.12 -3.68
N ILE A 776 -40.08 13.33 -2.57
CA ILE A 776 -40.31 12.67 -1.29
C ILE A 776 -40.54 13.72 -0.20
N SER A 777 -41.36 13.39 0.79
CA SER A 777 -41.55 14.17 2.01
C SER A 777 -40.97 13.42 3.21
N PRO A 778 -40.47 14.11 4.24
CA PRO A 778 -40.23 13.50 5.54
C PRO A 778 -41.54 12.94 6.09
N GLN A 779 -41.49 11.74 6.68
CA GLN A 779 -42.64 11.10 7.34
C GLN A 779 -42.71 11.47 8.82
#